data_AF-H0XEZ4-F1
#
_entry.id   AF-H0XEZ4-F1
#
_cell.length_a   1.000
_cell.length_b   1.000
_cell.length_c   1.000
_cell.angle_alpha   90.00
_cell.angle_beta   90.00
_cell.angle_gamma   90.00
#
_symmetry.space_group_name_H-M   'P 1'
#
loop_
_entity.id
_entity.type
_entity.pdbx_description
1 polymer ?
#
loop_
_entity_poly.entity_id
_entity_poly.type
_entity_poly.pdbx_seq_one_letter_code
_entity_poly.pdbx_strand_id
1 'polypeptide(L)'
;MFTAGAESLLRQAREVQDEELRKFCSRISALLQEEDLGPDALDSLRRLFLIVSATKYNRRLEKTCVDLLQSTLCLPVCSEPLQVLCAAILREMSPSDSLSMSCDCTQNTWQLSLVASVLLAQGNRRDEVRTVAQHILRALESRQPEGPSLRHLLPIVSKVVGLSPGILQEDHTTLLSKRLIDWLRYASIQQGLPHSSGFFSASRARQPGPITEVDGAVATDFFTVLSMGHHFTEDQWLNMQAFSMLRAWLLHGSPEGLGAPDTDDKSELEGSTLSVISATSATSRLLPPRERLREVAFEYCQRLIEQSTRRALRKGDSELQKACLVEAVLVLDVLCRQDPSFLYRTISCLKALHGRLSGDPASVRVLLPLAHFFLTHGEAAAVDSEAIYQHLFTRVPAELFHSPLLAFEFIQFCRDNLHLFGGNLSILKLTFPNLFKFLAWNSPPLTSEFVELLPALVDSGTALEMLHSLLDLPCLTAALDLQLRLWPAASERPLWDTSLRIPSCLEAFRDPQFQGLFQHLLRPKASGTIERHQPMRLAPLYQLLQPMASCARVAQCAEAVPTLLHMFFSAVTQVTSGSLTNQLALLLLERSDSLYQVPQYEACVHRVLSSQFLVLCKLRPSLVVELARDLLEFLGSVSSIHSRASMVTSVVWAVGEYLSVTCDRRCTVEQINKFFEALEALLFEVTQSRPTTLPRCPPQVVTVLMTTLTKLASRSQDLIPRVSLLLSKMRTLAQSPASSCSQDEEGAEAIRTRATELLNLLKMPSVAQFVFTPSMEVCSPRYHRDVNTALPLALRMVTRLMEKEAGLLPG
;
A
#
# COMPACT_ATOMS: atom_id res chain seq x y z
N MET A 1 7.91 -15.94 7.42
CA MET A 1 9.34 -15.57 7.49
C MET A 1 10.16 -16.80 7.15
N PHE A 2 11.30 -16.61 6.48
CA PHE A 2 12.17 -17.69 6.02
C PHE A 2 12.86 -18.37 7.23
N THR A 3 13.37 -19.59 7.04
CA THR A 3 14.23 -20.22 8.07
C THR A 3 15.53 -19.41 8.20
N ALA A 4 16.17 -19.41 9.38
CA ALA A 4 17.43 -18.68 9.60
C ALA A 4 18.51 -19.02 8.56
N GLY A 5 18.54 -20.26 8.07
CA GLY A 5 19.43 -20.68 6.98
C GLY A 5 19.10 -20.03 5.63
N ALA A 6 17.82 -19.89 5.29
CA ALA A 6 17.39 -19.22 4.07
C ALA A 6 17.61 -17.69 4.13
N GLU A 7 17.44 -17.07 5.30
CA GLU A 7 17.79 -15.66 5.50
C GLU A 7 19.29 -15.40 5.35
N SER A 8 20.13 -16.30 5.88
CA SER A 8 21.57 -16.24 5.70
C SER A 8 21.98 -16.34 4.23
N LEU A 9 21.40 -17.28 3.48
CA LEU A 9 21.66 -17.43 2.04
C LEU A 9 21.23 -16.20 1.23
N LEU A 10 20.06 -15.63 1.54
CA LEU A 10 19.58 -14.40 0.88
C LEU A 10 20.47 -13.20 1.22
N ARG A 11 20.95 -13.10 2.45
CA ARG A 11 21.88 -12.06 2.87
C ARG A 11 23.21 -12.18 2.12
N GLN A 12 23.79 -13.38 2.08
CA GLN A 12 25.01 -13.65 1.32
C GLN A 12 24.84 -13.29 -0.16
N ALA A 13 23.73 -13.71 -0.79
CA ALA A 13 23.43 -13.39 -2.18
C ALA A 13 23.31 -11.88 -2.44
N ARG A 14 22.78 -11.11 -1.47
CA ARG A 14 22.68 -9.64 -1.55
C ARG A 14 24.03 -8.94 -1.36
N GLU A 15 24.91 -9.51 -0.56
CA GLU A 15 26.23 -8.93 -0.24
C GLU A 15 27.30 -9.19 -1.32
N VAL A 16 27.04 -10.09 -2.29
CA VAL A 16 27.97 -10.36 -3.41
C VAL A 16 28.25 -9.09 -4.21
N GLN A 17 29.53 -8.73 -4.34
CA GLN A 17 29.97 -7.57 -5.11
C GLN A 17 30.10 -7.86 -6.62
N ASP A 18 30.12 -6.81 -7.44
CA ASP A 18 30.19 -6.94 -8.91
C ASP A 18 31.47 -7.65 -9.42
N GLU A 19 32.59 -7.49 -8.71
CA GLU A 19 33.85 -8.18 -9.07
C GLU A 19 33.78 -9.69 -8.82
N GLU A 20 33.16 -10.08 -7.71
CA GLU A 20 32.93 -11.48 -7.36
C GLU A 20 31.95 -12.12 -8.33
N LEU A 21 30.90 -11.38 -8.72
CA LEU A 21 29.94 -11.81 -9.72
C LEU A 21 30.62 -12.02 -11.09
N ARG A 22 31.52 -11.14 -11.51
CA ARG A 22 32.28 -11.31 -12.77
C ARG A 22 33.14 -12.58 -12.75
N LYS A 23 33.90 -12.81 -11.68
CA LYS A 23 34.68 -14.05 -11.50
C LYS A 23 33.77 -15.28 -11.54
N PHE A 24 32.62 -15.21 -10.89
CA PHE A 24 31.64 -16.30 -10.91
C PHE A 24 31.06 -16.56 -12.31
N CYS A 25 30.75 -15.51 -13.08
CA CYS A 25 30.30 -15.61 -14.46
C CYS A 25 31.35 -16.22 -15.39
N SER A 26 32.63 -15.89 -15.21
CA SER A 26 33.73 -16.47 -16.00
C SER A 26 33.84 -17.98 -15.78
N ARG A 27 33.67 -18.44 -14.53
CA ARG A 27 33.63 -19.87 -14.20
C ARG A 27 32.44 -20.58 -14.82
N ILE A 28 31.25 -19.97 -14.76
CA ILE A 28 30.05 -20.52 -15.40
C ILE A 28 30.24 -20.61 -16.92
N SER A 29 30.84 -19.58 -17.53
CA SER A 29 31.12 -19.56 -18.96
C SER A 29 32.05 -20.71 -19.37
N ALA A 30 33.06 -21.03 -18.57
CA ALA A 30 33.92 -22.20 -18.81
C ALA A 30 33.16 -23.52 -18.71
N LEU A 31 32.30 -23.68 -17.70
CA LEU A 31 31.48 -24.89 -17.52
C LEU A 31 30.43 -25.09 -18.62
N LEU A 32 29.88 -24.00 -19.17
CA LEU A 32 28.90 -24.06 -20.27
C LEU A 32 29.54 -24.35 -21.64
N GLN A 33 30.87 -24.26 -21.74
CA GLN A 33 31.63 -24.58 -22.95
C GLN A 33 32.07 -26.05 -23.00
N GLU A 34 31.93 -26.81 -21.91
CA GLU A 34 32.25 -28.24 -21.88
C GLU A 34 31.21 -29.04 -22.70
N GLU A 35 31.65 -30.12 -23.36
CA GLU A 35 30.79 -30.96 -24.20
C GLU A 35 29.71 -31.70 -23.38
N ASP A 36 30.03 -32.07 -22.13
CA ASP A 36 29.11 -32.73 -21.20
C ASP A 36 28.73 -31.80 -20.04
N LEU A 37 27.52 -31.24 -20.10
CA LEU A 37 26.99 -30.35 -19.06
C LEU A 37 26.61 -31.15 -17.80
N GLY A 38 27.56 -31.23 -16.87
CA GLY A 38 27.43 -31.99 -15.61
C GLY A 38 26.61 -31.32 -14.49
N PRO A 39 26.50 -31.98 -13.31
CA PRO A 39 25.77 -31.45 -12.15
C PRO A 39 26.37 -30.15 -11.59
N ASP A 40 27.67 -29.91 -11.80
CA ASP A 40 28.36 -28.70 -11.36
C ASP A 40 27.89 -27.44 -12.11
N ALA A 41 27.55 -27.58 -13.39
CA ALA A 41 26.93 -26.50 -14.17
C ALA A 41 25.55 -26.16 -13.63
N LEU A 42 24.74 -27.18 -13.29
CA LEU A 42 23.41 -27.01 -12.73
C LEU A 42 23.43 -26.26 -11.39
N ASP A 43 24.30 -26.67 -10.48
CA ASP A 43 24.41 -26.02 -9.16
C ASP A 43 24.98 -24.60 -9.25
N SER A 44 25.89 -24.36 -10.19
CA SER A 44 26.41 -23.01 -10.46
C SER A 44 25.32 -22.08 -11.02
N LEU A 45 24.47 -22.57 -11.92
CA LEU A 45 23.32 -21.82 -12.44
C LEU A 45 22.26 -21.56 -11.36
N ARG A 46 21.97 -22.52 -10.47
CA ARG A 46 21.06 -22.30 -9.32
C ARG A 46 21.55 -21.16 -8.43
N ARG A 47 22.85 -21.13 -8.14
CA ARG A 47 23.47 -20.05 -7.35
C ARG A 47 23.44 -18.73 -8.08
N LEU A 48 23.72 -18.72 -9.39
CA LEU A 48 23.62 -17.50 -10.20
C LEU A 48 22.19 -16.94 -10.19
N PHE A 49 21.19 -17.80 -10.41
CA PHE A 49 19.78 -17.42 -10.35
C PHE A 49 19.41 -16.78 -9.00
N LEU A 50 19.86 -17.37 -7.88
CA LEU A 50 19.65 -16.78 -6.56
C LEU A 50 20.30 -15.40 -6.42
N ILE A 51 21.55 -15.23 -6.87
CA ILE A 51 22.29 -13.96 -6.77
C ILE A 51 21.59 -12.85 -7.57
N VAL A 52 21.17 -13.17 -8.81
CA VAL A 52 20.47 -12.21 -9.69
C VAL A 52 19.09 -11.86 -9.12
N SER A 53 18.36 -12.83 -8.58
CA SER A 53 16.99 -12.63 -8.05
C SER A 53 16.92 -12.03 -6.64
N ALA A 54 18.03 -12.04 -5.88
CA ALA A 54 18.02 -11.64 -4.46
C ALA A 54 17.99 -10.11 -4.24
N THR A 55 18.23 -9.32 -5.29
CA THR A 55 18.35 -7.85 -5.23
C THR A 55 17.25 -7.16 -6.02
N LYS A 56 16.75 -6.03 -5.51
CA LYS A 56 15.76 -5.18 -6.22
C LYS A 56 16.33 -4.51 -7.48
N TYR A 57 17.66 -4.40 -7.58
CA TYR A 57 18.35 -3.76 -8.70
C TYR A 57 18.91 -4.81 -9.65
N ASN A 58 18.79 -4.55 -10.95
CA ASN A 58 19.31 -5.43 -11.99
C ASN A 58 20.84 -5.47 -11.91
N ARG A 59 21.40 -6.66 -11.65
CA ARG A 59 22.83 -6.93 -11.81
C ARG A 59 23.15 -7.05 -13.30
N ARG A 60 24.35 -6.69 -13.75
CA ARG A 60 24.77 -6.84 -15.16
C ARG A 60 25.70 -8.04 -15.29
N LEU A 61 25.38 -8.97 -16.19
CA LEU A 61 26.22 -10.12 -16.52
C LEU A 61 27.13 -9.78 -17.71
N GLU A 62 28.28 -10.46 -17.79
CA GLU A 62 29.17 -10.33 -18.94
C GLU A 62 28.52 -10.87 -20.21
N LYS A 63 28.76 -10.19 -21.35
CA LYS A 63 28.16 -10.55 -22.64
C LYS A 63 28.44 -11.99 -23.04
N THR A 64 29.67 -12.48 -22.82
CA THR A 64 30.08 -13.87 -23.06
C THR A 64 29.22 -14.88 -22.30
N CYS A 65 28.94 -14.62 -21.02
CA CYS A 65 28.07 -15.44 -20.20
C CYS A 65 26.63 -15.43 -20.73
N VAL A 66 26.12 -14.26 -21.11
CA VAL A 66 24.77 -14.12 -21.69
C VAL A 66 24.64 -14.84 -23.04
N ASP A 67 25.66 -14.78 -23.89
CA ASP A 67 25.68 -15.46 -25.19
C ASP A 67 25.68 -17.00 -25.00
N LEU A 68 26.45 -17.51 -24.03
CA LEU A 68 26.47 -18.94 -23.70
C LEU A 68 25.17 -19.44 -23.07
N LEU A 69 24.51 -18.62 -22.25
CA LEU A 69 23.18 -18.95 -21.72
C LEU A 69 22.13 -19.04 -22.84
N GLN A 70 22.19 -18.13 -23.82
CA GLN A 70 21.32 -18.16 -25.00
C GLN A 70 21.57 -19.41 -25.85
N SER A 71 22.83 -19.73 -26.14
CA SER A 71 23.17 -20.93 -26.92
C SER A 71 22.73 -22.19 -26.19
N THR A 72 22.97 -22.28 -24.88
CA THR A 72 22.59 -23.44 -24.06
C THR A 72 21.08 -23.66 -24.02
N LEU A 73 20.29 -22.59 -23.99
CA LEU A 73 18.83 -22.66 -24.07
C LEU A 73 18.35 -23.18 -25.43
N CYS A 74 19.04 -22.83 -26.52
CA CYS A 74 18.71 -23.26 -27.87
C CYS A 74 19.25 -24.66 -28.23
N LEU A 75 20.11 -25.28 -27.41
CA LEU A 75 20.65 -26.62 -27.66
C LEU A 75 19.60 -27.72 -27.43
N PRO A 76 19.27 -28.56 -28.44
CA PRO A 76 18.22 -29.57 -28.34
C PRO A 76 18.59 -30.79 -27.49
N VAL A 77 19.88 -31.06 -27.30
CA VAL A 77 20.40 -32.22 -26.53
C VAL A 77 20.57 -31.89 -25.02
N CYS A 78 20.35 -30.65 -24.62
CA CYS A 78 20.56 -30.19 -23.24
C CYS A 78 19.46 -30.68 -22.28
N SER A 79 19.82 -30.91 -21.01
CA SER A 79 18.86 -31.34 -19.99
C SER A 79 17.83 -30.24 -19.67
N GLU A 80 16.57 -30.63 -19.46
CA GLU A 80 15.47 -29.68 -19.17
C GLU A 80 15.76 -28.74 -17.99
N PRO A 81 16.33 -29.19 -16.85
CA PRO A 81 16.60 -28.30 -15.71
C PRO A 81 17.61 -27.19 -16.04
N LEU A 82 18.60 -27.48 -16.89
CA LEU A 82 19.58 -26.48 -17.34
C LEU A 82 18.92 -25.44 -18.24
N GLN A 83 18.11 -25.87 -19.21
CA GLN A 83 17.37 -24.95 -20.08
C GLN A 83 16.42 -24.05 -19.28
N VAL A 84 15.71 -24.60 -18.29
CA VAL A 84 14.81 -23.83 -17.41
C VAL A 84 15.58 -22.77 -16.62
N LEU A 85 16.74 -23.12 -16.04
CA LEU A 85 17.57 -22.16 -15.30
C LEU A 85 18.16 -21.08 -16.21
N CYS A 86 18.61 -21.43 -17.42
CA CYS A 86 19.08 -20.45 -18.40
C CYS A 86 17.96 -19.45 -18.73
N ALA A 87 16.76 -19.94 -19.05
CA ALA A 87 15.60 -19.09 -19.32
C ALA A 87 15.22 -18.21 -18.11
N ALA A 88 15.26 -18.76 -16.89
CA ALA A 88 14.93 -18.02 -15.67
C ALA A 88 15.94 -16.88 -15.38
N ILE A 89 17.23 -17.14 -15.55
CA ILE A 89 18.29 -16.13 -15.39
C ILE A 89 18.14 -15.04 -16.45
N LEU A 90 17.99 -15.40 -17.72
CA LEU A 90 17.83 -14.42 -18.80
C LEU A 90 16.57 -13.56 -18.63
N ARG A 91 15.47 -14.16 -18.13
CA ARG A 91 14.24 -13.45 -17.80
C ARG A 91 14.43 -12.43 -16.67
N GLU A 92 15.12 -12.79 -15.59
CA GLU A 92 15.39 -11.87 -14.47
C GLU A 92 16.30 -10.70 -14.89
N MET A 93 17.18 -10.95 -15.86
CA MET A 93 18.06 -9.94 -16.46
C MET A 93 17.36 -9.01 -17.46
N SER A 94 16.10 -9.30 -17.80
CA SER A 94 15.34 -8.55 -18.80
C SER A 94 14.82 -7.23 -18.23
N PRO A 95 14.80 -6.12 -19.01
CA PRO A 95 15.20 -6.00 -20.41
C PRO A 95 16.72 -5.77 -20.60
N SER A 96 17.31 -6.33 -21.66
CA SER A 96 18.74 -6.20 -22.00
C SER A 96 18.98 -6.13 -23.51
N ASP A 97 19.85 -5.21 -23.94
CA ASP A 97 20.21 -5.05 -25.37
C ASP A 97 21.12 -6.17 -25.90
N SER A 98 21.71 -6.97 -25.00
CA SER A 98 22.63 -8.06 -25.32
C SER A 98 21.94 -9.34 -25.82
N LEU A 99 20.60 -9.36 -25.87
CA LEU A 99 19.83 -10.53 -26.28
C LEU A 99 19.59 -10.51 -27.80
N SER A 100 19.81 -11.67 -28.42
CA SER A 100 19.74 -11.89 -29.87
C SER A 100 18.89 -13.11 -30.26
N MET A 101 18.10 -13.64 -29.32
CA MET A 101 17.29 -14.85 -29.51
C MET A 101 16.16 -14.67 -30.54
N SER A 102 15.82 -15.75 -31.25
CA SER A 102 14.67 -15.87 -32.17
C SER A 102 13.86 -17.14 -31.87
N CYS A 103 12.55 -17.10 -32.14
CA CYS A 103 11.66 -18.27 -32.11
C CYS A 103 11.96 -19.29 -33.22
N ASP A 104 12.60 -18.87 -34.32
CA ASP A 104 12.88 -19.73 -35.49
C ASP A 104 13.86 -20.87 -35.15
N CYS A 105 14.70 -20.68 -34.13
CA CYS A 105 15.72 -21.65 -33.71
C CYS A 105 15.15 -22.81 -32.86
N THR A 106 13.83 -22.89 -32.66
CA THR A 106 13.21 -23.84 -31.73
C THR A 106 12.69 -25.09 -32.44
N GLN A 107 12.97 -26.27 -31.87
CA GLN A 107 12.59 -27.55 -32.48
C GLN A 107 11.29 -28.14 -31.89
N ASN A 108 10.99 -27.84 -30.62
CA ASN A 108 9.85 -28.38 -29.88
C ASN A 108 9.06 -27.28 -29.17
N THR A 109 7.77 -27.53 -28.87
CA THR A 109 6.89 -26.55 -28.19
C THR A 109 7.32 -26.22 -26.77
N TRP A 110 7.95 -27.16 -26.06
CA TRP A 110 8.60 -26.91 -24.78
C TRP A 110 9.70 -25.85 -24.89
N GLN A 111 10.66 -26.04 -25.79
CA GLN A 111 11.75 -25.10 -25.98
C GLN A 111 11.25 -23.73 -26.45
N LEU A 112 10.24 -23.72 -27.36
CA LEU A 112 9.56 -22.50 -27.78
C LEU A 112 8.95 -21.75 -26.60
N SER A 113 8.33 -22.45 -25.64
CA SER A 113 7.77 -21.81 -24.44
C SER A 113 8.83 -21.11 -23.57
N LEU A 114 10.02 -21.72 -23.43
CA LEU A 114 11.11 -21.17 -22.63
C LEU A 114 11.69 -19.93 -23.33
N VAL A 115 11.97 -20.04 -24.64
CA VAL A 115 12.45 -18.94 -25.48
C VAL A 115 11.46 -17.78 -25.49
N ALA A 116 10.18 -18.07 -25.70
CA ALA A 116 9.12 -17.07 -25.68
C ALA A 116 9.02 -16.38 -24.32
N SER A 117 9.22 -17.09 -23.20
CA SER A 117 9.19 -16.48 -21.87
C SER A 117 10.29 -15.44 -21.64
N VAL A 118 11.45 -15.59 -22.30
CA VAL A 118 12.56 -14.63 -22.26
C VAL A 118 12.28 -13.43 -23.17
N LEU A 119 11.81 -13.68 -24.40
CA LEU A 119 11.45 -12.62 -25.34
C LEU A 119 10.31 -11.74 -24.80
N LEU A 120 9.24 -12.34 -24.28
CA LEU A 120 8.13 -11.58 -23.69
C LEU A 120 8.55 -10.76 -22.45
N ALA A 121 9.67 -11.09 -21.80
CA ALA A 121 10.22 -10.30 -20.70
C ALA A 121 11.01 -9.05 -21.16
N GLN A 122 11.43 -8.97 -22.42
CA GLN A 122 12.00 -7.74 -23.01
C GLN A 122 10.95 -6.64 -23.22
N GLY A 123 9.67 -7.00 -23.19
CA GLY A 123 8.58 -6.14 -23.64
C GLY A 123 8.53 -6.01 -25.16
N ASN A 124 7.79 -5.03 -25.67
CA ASN A 124 7.58 -4.87 -27.11
C ASN A 124 8.61 -3.91 -27.78
N ARG A 125 9.90 -4.04 -27.46
CA ARG A 125 10.94 -3.13 -27.99
C ARG A 125 11.29 -3.39 -29.46
N ARG A 126 11.25 -4.66 -29.90
CA ARG A 126 11.61 -5.11 -31.26
C ARG A 126 10.50 -5.96 -31.91
N ASP A 127 9.24 -5.62 -31.66
CA ASP A 127 8.07 -6.40 -32.12
C ASP A 127 8.08 -7.88 -31.65
N GLU A 128 8.79 -8.18 -30.57
CA GLU A 128 8.98 -9.54 -30.05
C GLU A 128 7.65 -10.23 -29.72
N VAL A 129 6.68 -9.47 -29.18
CA VAL A 129 5.34 -9.97 -28.85
C VAL A 129 4.63 -10.47 -30.12
N ARG A 130 4.76 -9.76 -31.24
CA ARG A 130 4.17 -10.14 -32.54
C ARG A 130 4.82 -11.38 -33.11
N THR A 131 6.14 -11.43 -33.09
CA THR A 131 6.90 -12.59 -33.58
C THR A 131 6.54 -13.85 -32.80
N VAL A 132 6.51 -13.77 -31.47
CA VAL A 132 6.09 -14.88 -30.60
C VAL A 132 4.64 -15.28 -30.88
N ALA A 133 3.72 -14.31 -31.02
CA ALA A 133 2.32 -14.58 -31.32
C ALA A 133 2.14 -15.38 -32.61
N GLN A 134 2.82 -14.96 -33.70
CA GLN A 134 2.73 -15.64 -35.00
C GLN A 134 3.21 -17.09 -34.94
N HIS A 135 4.30 -17.37 -34.22
CA HIS A 135 4.82 -18.73 -34.06
C HIS A 135 3.87 -19.63 -33.28
N ILE A 136 3.26 -19.11 -32.22
CA ILE A 136 2.30 -19.87 -31.41
C ILE A 136 1.01 -20.13 -32.19
N LEU A 137 0.53 -19.14 -32.95
CA LEU A 137 -0.67 -19.30 -33.78
C LEU A 137 -0.50 -20.39 -34.84
N ARG A 138 0.65 -20.43 -35.53
CA ARG A 138 0.98 -21.53 -36.45
C ARG A 138 0.94 -22.90 -35.75
N ALA A 139 1.42 -22.99 -34.50
CA ALA A 139 1.36 -24.23 -33.73
C ALA A 139 -0.09 -24.61 -33.34
N LEU A 140 -0.95 -23.64 -33.05
CA LEU A 140 -2.37 -23.84 -32.70
C LEU A 140 -3.24 -24.31 -33.87
N GLU A 141 -2.86 -23.97 -35.11
CA GLU A 141 -3.54 -24.41 -36.34
C GLU A 141 -3.38 -25.91 -36.63
N SER A 142 -2.39 -26.57 -36.01
CA SER A 142 -2.15 -28.01 -36.19
C SER A 142 -3.34 -28.86 -35.71
N ARG A 143 -3.65 -29.93 -36.45
CA ARG A 143 -4.70 -30.89 -36.05
C ARG A 143 -4.17 -31.78 -34.93
N GLN A 144 -4.94 -31.90 -33.84
CA GLN A 144 -4.65 -32.81 -32.72
C GLN A 144 -5.37 -34.14 -32.98
N PRO A 145 -4.79 -35.32 -32.69
CA PRO A 145 -3.64 -35.57 -31.80
C PRO A 145 -2.25 -35.64 -32.47
N GLU A 146 -2.15 -35.43 -33.78
CA GLU A 146 -0.91 -35.60 -34.57
C GLU A 146 0.04 -34.38 -34.53
N GLY A 147 -0.42 -33.26 -34.00
CA GLY A 147 0.35 -32.02 -33.81
C GLY A 147 1.18 -31.98 -32.52
N PRO A 148 2.11 -31.02 -32.39
CA PRO A 148 2.93 -30.90 -31.19
C PRO A 148 2.09 -30.53 -29.95
N SER A 149 2.51 -30.94 -28.76
CA SER A 149 1.75 -30.66 -27.52
C SER A 149 1.62 -29.15 -27.30
N LEU A 150 0.38 -28.71 -27.08
CA LEU A 150 0.03 -27.31 -26.84
C LEU A 150 0.15 -26.90 -25.37
N ARG A 151 0.44 -27.87 -24.47
CA ARG A 151 0.51 -27.66 -23.01
C ARG A 151 1.43 -26.51 -22.61
N HIS A 152 2.54 -26.33 -23.32
CA HIS A 152 3.54 -25.34 -22.95
C HIS A 152 3.30 -23.98 -23.61
N LEU A 153 2.46 -23.92 -24.64
CA LEU A 153 2.19 -22.70 -25.39
C LEU A 153 1.01 -21.91 -24.83
N LEU A 154 0.03 -22.58 -24.22
CA LEU A 154 -1.20 -21.93 -23.75
C LEU A 154 -0.96 -20.81 -22.70
N PRO A 155 -0.07 -20.99 -21.69
CA PRO A 155 0.28 -19.89 -20.79
C PRO A 155 0.97 -18.71 -21.51
N ILE A 156 1.72 -18.99 -22.57
CA ILE A 156 2.38 -17.97 -23.39
C ILE A 156 1.35 -17.18 -24.19
N VAL A 157 0.31 -17.83 -24.74
CA VAL A 157 -0.83 -17.13 -25.38
C VAL A 157 -1.45 -16.14 -24.40
N SER A 158 -1.76 -16.57 -23.17
CA SER A 158 -2.31 -15.68 -22.14
C SER A 158 -1.41 -14.45 -21.92
N LYS A 159 -0.10 -14.66 -21.82
CA LYS A 159 0.88 -13.58 -21.64
C LYS A 159 0.95 -12.63 -22.85
N VAL A 160 0.93 -13.17 -24.07
CA VAL A 160 0.93 -12.40 -25.33
C VAL A 160 -0.30 -11.49 -25.40
N VAL A 161 -1.49 -12.03 -25.13
CA VAL A 161 -2.73 -11.25 -25.19
C VAL A 161 -2.75 -10.17 -24.11
N GLY A 162 -2.23 -10.46 -22.91
CA GLY A 162 -2.10 -9.47 -21.84
C GLY A 162 -1.10 -8.35 -22.15
N LEU A 163 -0.03 -8.62 -22.90
CA LEU A 163 0.96 -7.60 -23.31
C LEU A 163 0.52 -6.77 -24.52
N SER A 164 -0.27 -7.34 -25.43
CA SER A 164 -0.75 -6.66 -26.65
C SER A 164 -2.19 -7.08 -26.99
N PRO A 165 -3.21 -6.49 -26.33
CA PRO A 165 -4.61 -6.75 -26.65
C PRO A 165 -4.91 -6.25 -28.07
N GLY A 166 -5.26 -7.16 -28.98
CA GLY A 166 -5.49 -6.86 -30.41
C GLY A 166 -4.46 -7.48 -31.37
N ILE A 167 -3.46 -8.22 -30.86
CA ILE A 167 -2.51 -8.94 -31.72
C ILE A 167 -3.12 -10.15 -32.44
N LEU A 168 -4.21 -10.67 -31.88
CA LEU A 168 -4.96 -11.80 -32.44
C LEU A 168 -6.05 -11.28 -33.37
N GLN A 169 -5.99 -11.70 -34.64
CA GLN A 169 -7.08 -11.49 -35.60
C GLN A 169 -8.34 -12.28 -35.20
N GLU A 170 -9.50 -11.87 -35.72
CA GLU A 170 -10.79 -12.46 -35.39
C GLU A 170 -10.85 -13.97 -35.68
N ASP A 171 -10.27 -14.43 -36.79
CA ASP A 171 -10.19 -15.85 -37.13
C ASP A 171 -9.43 -16.67 -36.08
N HIS A 172 -8.28 -16.15 -35.61
CA HIS A 172 -7.48 -16.78 -34.57
C HIS A 172 -8.23 -16.82 -33.23
N THR A 173 -8.95 -15.75 -32.88
CA THR A 173 -9.77 -15.75 -31.66
C THR A 173 -10.92 -16.75 -31.74
N THR A 174 -11.52 -16.91 -32.92
CA THR A 174 -12.59 -17.87 -33.16
C THR A 174 -12.09 -19.30 -33.07
N LEU A 175 -10.91 -19.59 -33.66
CA LEU A 175 -10.24 -20.88 -33.56
C LEU A 175 -9.92 -21.23 -32.11
N LEU A 176 -9.31 -20.32 -31.36
CA LEU A 176 -8.97 -20.58 -29.95
C LEU A 176 -10.23 -20.78 -29.10
N SER A 177 -11.29 -20.01 -29.35
CA SER A 177 -12.56 -20.15 -28.63
C SER A 177 -13.17 -21.54 -28.83
N LYS A 178 -13.12 -22.09 -30.06
CA LYS A 178 -13.54 -23.48 -30.34
C LYS A 178 -12.69 -24.50 -29.57
N ARG A 179 -11.37 -24.33 -29.54
CA ARG A 179 -10.47 -25.22 -28.80
C ARG A 179 -10.72 -25.18 -27.29
N LEU A 180 -10.91 -23.99 -26.72
CA LEU A 180 -11.24 -23.82 -25.31
C LEU A 180 -12.56 -24.50 -24.95
N ILE A 181 -13.59 -24.38 -25.80
CA ILE A 181 -14.85 -25.12 -25.63
C ILE A 181 -14.59 -26.62 -25.59
N ASP A 182 -13.81 -27.14 -26.53
CA ASP A 182 -13.56 -28.58 -26.63
C ASP A 182 -12.81 -29.10 -25.39
N TRP A 183 -11.79 -28.37 -24.93
CA TRP A 183 -11.02 -28.74 -23.75
C TRP A 183 -11.85 -28.64 -22.46
N LEU A 184 -12.65 -27.59 -22.29
CA LEU A 184 -13.48 -27.41 -21.09
C LEU A 184 -14.61 -28.43 -21.00
N ARG A 185 -15.20 -28.87 -22.12
CA ARG A 185 -16.39 -29.73 -22.12
C ARG A 185 -16.14 -31.21 -22.39
N TYR A 186 -15.15 -31.54 -23.21
CA TYR A 186 -14.97 -32.90 -23.75
C TYR A 186 -13.66 -33.57 -23.33
N ALA A 187 -12.99 -33.06 -22.29
CA ALA A 187 -11.84 -33.74 -21.71
C ALA A 187 -12.22 -35.10 -21.11
N SER A 188 -11.31 -36.06 -21.25
CA SER A 188 -11.40 -37.45 -20.83
C SER A 188 -11.70 -37.59 -19.34
N ILE A 189 -12.56 -38.55 -18.99
CA ILE A 189 -12.90 -38.94 -17.61
C ILE A 189 -12.12 -40.21 -17.18
N GLN A 190 -11.25 -40.73 -18.05
CA GLN A 190 -10.38 -41.87 -17.76
C GLN A 190 -8.96 -41.39 -17.45
N GLN A 191 -8.29 -42.03 -16.50
CA GLN A 191 -6.89 -41.70 -16.19
C GLN A 191 -5.97 -42.00 -17.38
N GLY A 192 -4.83 -41.32 -17.44
CA GLY A 192 -3.76 -41.67 -18.37
C GLY A 192 -3.09 -43.01 -18.00
N LEU A 193 -2.44 -43.64 -18.97
CA LEU A 193 -1.58 -44.78 -18.66
C LEU A 193 -0.36 -44.30 -17.84
N PRO A 194 0.10 -45.08 -16.84
CA PRO A 194 1.34 -44.79 -16.15
C PRO A 194 2.50 -44.80 -17.15
N HIS A 195 3.41 -43.82 -17.04
CA HIS A 195 4.63 -43.82 -17.84
C HIS A 195 5.51 -44.99 -17.36
N SER A 196 5.59 -46.07 -18.14
CA SER A 196 6.38 -47.25 -17.77
C SER A 196 7.88 -46.99 -17.95
N SER A 197 8.55 -46.46 -16.92
CA SER A 197 10.00 -46.54 -16.79
C SER A 197 10.38 -47.84 -16.07
N GLY A 198 10.55 -48.92 -16.82
CA GLY A 198 11.00 -50.19 -16.23
C GLY A 198 10.95 -51.38 -17.17
N PHE A 199 12.12 -51.80 -17.64
CA PHE A 199 12.33 -53.07 -18.34
C PHE A 199 11.97 -54.24 -17.41
N PHE A 200 11.17 -55.19 -17.91
CA PHE A 200 10.72 -56.46 -17.29
C PHE A 200 9.71 -56.38 -16.13
N SER A 201 8.42 -56.29 -16.47
CA SER A 201 7.41 -57.27 -16.03
C SER A 201 6.09 -57.05 -16.77
N ALA A 202 5.63 -58.08 -17.48
CA ALA A 202 4.31 -58.11 -18.09
C ALA A 202 3.23 -58.22 -17.01
N SER A 203 2.93 -57.12 -16.33
CA SER A 203 1.67 -56.99 -15.60
C SER A 203 0.60 -56.67 -16.65
N ARG A 204 -0.43 -57.51 -16.75
CA ARG A 204 -1.60 -57.28 -17.63
C ARG A 204 -1.98 -55.80 -17.55
N ALA A 205 -1.97 -55.10 -18.68
CA ALA A 205 -2.31 -53.68 -18.75
C ALA A 205 -3.65 -53.44 -18.05
N ARG A 206 -3.60 -53.01 -16.78
CA ARG A 206 -4.79 -52.59 -16.04
C ARG A 206 -5.34 -51.43 -16.85
N GLN A 207 -6.58 -51.57 -17.33
CA GLN A 207 -7.24 -50.44 -17.98
C GLN A 207 -7.16 -49.22 -17.05
N PRO A 208 -6.88 -48.03 -17.59
CA PRO A 208 -6.76 -46.85 -16.78
C PRO A 208 -8.02 -46.68 -15.94
N GLY A 209 -7.85 -46.46 -14.63
CA GLY A 209 -8.98 -46.27 -13.72
C GLY A 209 -9.77 -45.01 -14.09
N PRO A 210 -11.03 -44.90 -13.65
CA PRO A 210 -11.77 -43.66 -13.82
C PRO A 210 -11.14 -42.55 -12.97
N ILE A 211 -11.37 -41.31 -13.38
CA ILE A 211 -11.08 -40.14 -12.57
C ILE A 211 -12.11 -40.03 -11.46
N THR A 212 -11.68 -39.56 -10.30
CA THR A 212 -12.55 -39.38 -9.13
C THR A 212 -12.81 -37.90 -8.88
N GLU A 213 -13.82 -37.61 -8.08
CA GLU A 213 -14.08 -36.32 -7.47
C GLU A 213 -13.16 -36.14 -6.24
N VAL A 214 -13.16 -34.94 -5.66
CA VAL A 214 -12.37 -34.59 -4.46
C VAL A 214 -12.66 -35.44 -3.21
N ASP A 215 -13.83 -36.07 -3.14
CA ASP A 215 -14.28 -36.98 -2.06
C ASP A 215 -13.95 -38.46 -2.37
N GLY A 216 -13.36 -38.74 -3.54
CA GLY A 216 -13.04 -40.10 -4.00
C GLY A 216 -14.19 -40.80 -4.73
N ALA A 217 -15.36 -40.19 -4.89
CA ALA A 217 -16.43 -40.73 -5.73
C ALA A 217 -16.01 -40.73 -7.21
N VAL A 218 -16.51 -41.66 -8.03
CA VAL A 218 -16.22 -41.63 -9.47
C VAL A 218 -16.85 -40.38 -10.11
N ALA A 219 -16.10 -39.66 -10.95
CA ALA A 219 -16.61 -38.52 -11.69
C ALA A 219 -17.65 -38.99 -12.74
N THR A 220 -18.85 -38.41 -12.71
CA THR A 220 -19.99 -38.85 -13.55
C THR A 220 -20.38 -37.88 -14.65
N ASP A 221 -19.93 -36.63 -14.56
CA ASP A 221 -20.17 -35.58 -15.56
C ASP A 221 -18.90 -35.34 -16.38
N PHE A 222 -18.64 -34.13 -16.88
CA PHE A 222 -17.38 -33.79 -17.56
C PHE A 222 -16.22 -33.52 -16.57
N PHE A 223 -14.99 -33.65 -17.07
CA PHE A 223 -13.77 -33.40 -16.33
C PHE A 223 -13.58 -31.92 -15.97
N THR A 224 -13.16 -31.64 -14.74
CA THR A 224 -12.81 -30.29 -14.26
C THR A 224 -11.46 -30.28 -13.54
N VAL A 225 -10.99 -29.10 -13.17
CA VAL A 225 -9.76 -28.91 -12.36
C VAL A 225 -9.86 -29.58 -10.98
N LEU A 226 -11.08 -29.84 -10.49
CA LEU A 226 -11.32 -30.53 -9.20
C LEU A 226 -11.48 -32.05 -9.36
N SER A 227 -11.31 -32.57 -10.57
CA SER A 227 -11.29 -33.99 -10.84
C SER A 227 -9.89 -34.57 -10.54
N MET A 228 -9.84 -35.61 -9.72
CA MET A 228 -8.64 -36.22 -9.14
C MET A 228 -8.21 -37.47 -9.90
N GLY A 229 -6.93 -37.53 -10.27
CA GLY A 229 -6.32 -38.69 -10.93
C GLY A 229 -4.83 -38.81 -10.58
N HIS A 230 -4.26 -40.00 -10.80
CA HIS A 230 -2.82 -40.22 -10.60
C HIS A 230 -2.00 -39.80 -11.82
N HIS A 231 -2.55 -39.97 -13.02
CA HIS A 231 -1.92 -39.61 -14.27
C HIS A 231 -2.95 -38.89 -15.14
N PHE A 232 -2.65 -37.67 -15.55
CA PHE A 232 -3.54 -36.87 -16.40
C PHE A 232 -3.13 -36.99 -17.88
N THR A 233 -4.13 -37.13 -18.76
CA THR A 233 -3.96 -37.12 -20.22
C THR A 233 -3.73 -35.70 -20.75
N GLU A 234 -3.25 -35.55 -22.00
CA GLU A 234 -2.97 -34.23 -22.60
C GLU A 234 -4.18 -33.29 -22.57
N ASP A 235 -5.37 -33.79 -22.93
CA ASP A 235 -6.63 -33.05 -22.90
C ASP A 235 -7.07 -32.63 -21.50
N GLN A 236 -6.79 -33.43 -20.46
CA GLN A 236 -7.02 -33.05 -19.06
C GLN A 236 -6.12 -31.92 -18.61
N TRP A 237 -4.84 -31.95 -19.00
CA TRP A 237 -3.93 -30.82 -18.76
C TRP A 237 -4.36 -29.55 -19.48
N LEU A 238 -4.81 -29.67 -20.74
CA LEU A 238 -5.32 -28.55 -21.51
C LEU A 238 -6.61 -27.99 -20.91
N ASN A 239 -7.49 -28.82 -20.35
CA ASN A 239 -8.67 -28.37 -19.60
C ASN A 239 -8.27 -27.52 -18.37
N MET A 240 -7.32 -27.99 -17.55
CA MET A 240 -6.85 -27.24 -16.38
C MET A 240 -6.24 -25.89 -16.76
N GLN A 241 -5.45 -25.86 -17.83
CA GLN A 241 -4.85 -24.63 -18.32
C GLN A 241 -5.86 -23.70 -19.01
N ALA A 242 -6.84 -24.26 -19.72
CA ALA A 242 -7.93 -23.50 -20.32
C ALA A 242 -8.72 -22.75 -19.25
N PHE A 243 -9.05 -23.42 -18.13
CA PHE A 243 -9.71 -22.76 -17.01
C PHE A 243 -8.83 -21.68 -16.38
N SER A 244 -7.54 -21.93 -16.16
CA SER A 244 -6.64 -20.96 -15.52
C SER A 244 -6.42 -19.68 -16.32
N MET A 245 -6.62 -19.72 -17.65
CA MET A 245 -6.57 -18.54 -18.52
C MET A 245 -7.95 -17.99 -18.91
N LEU A 246 -9.03 -18.65 -18.54
CA LEU A 246 -10.38 -18.41 -19.08
C LEU A 246 -10.84 -16.97 -18.85
N ARG A 247 -10.63 -16.44 -17.65
CA ARG A 247 -11.00 -15.07 -17.32
C ARG A 247 -10.24 -14.04 -18.16
N ALA A 248 -8.93 -14.20 -18.30
CA ALA A 248 -8.12 -13.33 -19.14
C ALA A 248 -8.64 -13.35 -20.58
N TRP A 249 -8.94 -14.54 -21.11
CA TRP A 249 -9.51 -14.69 -22.45
C TRP A 249 -10.87 -14.00 -22.60
N LEU A 250 -11.78 -14.18 -21.64
CA LEU A 250 -13.11 -13.56 -21.68
C LEU A 250 -13.03 -12.03 -21.63
N LEU A 251 -12.12 -11.45 -20.83
CA LEU A 251 -11.91 -10.00 -20.75
C LEU A 251 -11.47 -9.41 -22.09
N HIS A 252 -10.59 -10.09 -22.82
CA HIS A 252 -10.13 -9.65 -24.15
C HIS A 252 -11.16 -9.82 -25.26
N GLY A 253 -12.18 -10.66 -25.05
CA GLY A 253 -13.30 -10.85 -25.99
C GLY A 253 -14.44 -9.84 -25.84
N SER A 254 -14.32 -8.86 -24.94
CA SER A 254 -15.36 -7.85 -24.71
C SER A 254 -15.35 -6.78 -25.81
N PRO A 255 -16.48 -6.48 -26.44
CA PRO A 255 -16.57 -5.39 -27.41
C PRO A 255 -16.69 -4.05 -26.66
N GLU A 256 -15.58 -3.37 -26.40
CA GLU A 256 -15.63 -1.96 -25.97
C GLU A 256 -14.68 -1.08 -26.79
N GLY A 257 -15.27 -0.38 -27.76
CA GLY A 257 -14.94 1.01 -28.08
C GLY A 257 -14.34 1.33 -29.46
N LEU A 258 -15.19 1.57 -30.48
CA LEU A 258 -15.19 2.79 -31.32
C LEU A 258 -16.21 2.70 -32.47
N GLY A 259 -17.24 3.56 -32.43
CA GLY A 259 -18.05 3.94 -33.58
C GLY A 259 -19.46 3.36 -33.62
N ALA A 260 -20.45 4.16 -33.17
CA ALA A 260 -21.77 4.11 -33.78
C ALA A 260 -21.63 4.27 -35.31
N PRO A 261 -22.46 3.56 -36.08
CA PRO A 261 -23.58 4.28 -36.65
C PRO A 261 -24.90 3.59 -36.31
N ASP A 262 -25.89 4.42 -36.03
CA ASP A 262 -27.30 4.05 -36.07
C ASP A 262 -27.60 3.33 -37.39
N THR A 263 -28.03 2.08 -37.29
CA THR A 263 -28.98 1.52 -38.24
C THR A 263 -30.01 0.75 -37.42
N ASP A 264 -31.14 1.43 -37.22
CA ASP A 264 -32.45 0.82 -36.99
C ASP A 264 -32.61 -0.42 -37.87
N ASP A 265 -32.79 -1.58 -37.24
CA ASP A 265 -33.68 -2.65 -37.74
C ASP A 265 -33.85 -3.69 -36.62
N LYS A 266 -34.57 -3.29 -35.56
CA LYS A 266 -35.22 -4.25 -34.66
C LYS A 266 -36.61 -4.51 -35.20
N SER A 267 -36.75 -5.53 -36.05
CA SER A 267 -38.05 -6.14 -36.31
C SER A 267 -38.41 -7.06 -35.15
N GLU A 268 -39.45 -6.65 -34.44
CA GLU A 268 -40.15 -7.35 -33.37
C GLU A 268 -40.55 -8.78 -33.77
N LEU A 269 -40.28 -9.75 -32.88
CA LEU A 269 -41.11 -10.94 -32.77
C LEU A 269 -41.25 -11.29 -31.29
N GLU A 270 -42.16 -10.58 -30.63
CA GLU A 270 -42.73 -10.98 -29.35
C GLU A 270 -43.62 -12.23 -29.53
N GLY A 271 -43.56 -13.12 -28.54
CA GLY A 271 -44.67 -14.05 -28.28
C GLY A 271 -44.29 -15.52 -28.16
N SER A 272 -43.69 -15.92 -27.03
CA SER A 272 -44.16 -17.10 -26.27
C SER A 272 -43.33 -17.32 -25.00
N THR A 273 -43.84 -16.75 -23.90
CA THR A 273 -43.58 -17.21 -22.54
C THR A 273 -44.23 -18.58 -22.35
N LEU A 274 -43.42 -19.64 -22.31
CA LEU A 274 -43.58 -20.89 -21.52
C LEU A 274 -42.76 -22.01 -22.18
N SER A 275 -41.97 -22.72 -21.37
CA SER A 275 -41.17 -23.92 -21.69
C SER A 275 -39.70 -23.69 -22.13
N VAL A 276 -38.81 -23.41 -21.17
CA VAL A 276 -37.36 -23.62 -21.35
C VAL A 276 -36.74 -24.21 -20.07
N ILE A 277 -37.12 -25.45 -19.77
CA ILE A 277 -36.28 -26.33 -18.95
C ILE A 277 -36.14 -27.61 -19.77
N SER A 278 -34.91 -27.90 -20.23
CA SER A 278 -34.45 -29.11 -20.95
C SER A 278 -34.15 -29.04 -22.46
N ALA A 279 -33.80 -27.89 -23.05
CA ALA A 279 -33.42 -27.80 -24.49
C ALA A 279 -32.05 -27.14 -24.80
N THR A 280 -31.10 -27.08 -23.86
CA THR A 280 -29.87 -26.28 -24.01
C THR A 280 -28.73 -26.91 -24.85
N SER A 281 -28.77 -28.21 -25.13
CA SER A 281 -27.64 -28.88 -25.81
C SER A 281 -27.68 -28.78 -27.35
N ALA A 282 -28.86 -28.61 -27.96
CA ALA A 282 -29.01 -28.54 -29.42
C ALA A 282 -28.97 -27.11 -29.96
N THR A 283 -29.51 -26.13 -29.23
CA THR A 283 -29.53 -24.71 -29.63
C THR A 283 -28.21 -23.99 -29.38
N SER A 284 -27.42 -24.40 -28.37
CA SER A 284 -26.10 -23.80 -28.10
C SER A 284 -25.06 -24.09 -29.19
N ARG A 285 -25.25 -25.14 -30.01
CA ARG A 285 -24.36 -25.45 -31.15
C ARG A 285 -24.48 -24.45 -32.30
N LEU A 286 -25.54 -23.65 -32.33
CA LEU A 286 -25.81 -22.65 -33.36
C LEU A 286 -25.22 -21.26 -33.02
N LEU A 287 -24.77 -21.06 -31.78
CA LEU A 287 -24.19 -19.80 -31.34
C LEU A 287 -22.79 -19.60 -31.94
N PRO A 288 -22.39 -18.34 -32.20
CA PRO A 288 -21.02 -17.98 -32.47
C PRO A 288 -20.07 -18.58 -31.41
N PRO A 289 -18.86 -19.03 -31.79
CA PRO A 289 -17.94 -19.70 -30.86
C PRO A 289 -17.62 -18.91 -29.58
N ARG A 290 -17.65 -17.57 -29.63
CA ARG A 290 -17.46 -16.72 -28.45
C ARG A 290 -18.63 -16.80 -27.46
N GLU A 291 -19.87 -16.73 -27.95
CA GLU A 291 -21.08 -16.87 -27.12
C GLU A 291 -21.21 -18.28 -26.55
N ARG A 292 -20.91 -19.30 -27.38
CA ARG A 292 -20.87 -20.69 -26.90
C ARG A 292 -19.82 -20.90 -25.81
N LEU A 293 -18.66 -20.24 -25.91
CA LEU A 293 -17.63 -20.30 -24.87
C LEU A 293 -18.13 -19.68 -23.55
N ARG A 294 -18.93 -18.60 -23.59
CA ARG A 294 -19.53 -18.01 -22.40
C ARG A 294 -20.48 -18.98 -21.69
N GLU A 295 -21.35 -19.68 -22.43
CA GLU A 295 -22.23 -20.72 -21.86
C GLU A 295 -21.44 -21.89 -21.27
N VAL A 296 -20.40 -22.37 -21.97
CA VAL A 296 -19.54 -23.45 -21.45
C VAL A 296 -18.77 -23.00 -20.21
N ALA A 297 -18.25 -21.77 -20.20
CA ALA A 297 -17.59 -21.17 -19.04
C ALA A 297 -18.54 -21.07 -17.84
N PHE A 298 -19.78 -20.66 -18.08
CA PHE A 298 -20.83 -20.59 -17.08
C PHE A 298 -21.12 -21.96 -16.46
N GLU A 299 -21.41 -22.98 -17.28
CA GLU A 299 -21.67 -24.35 -16.84
C GLU A 299 -20.47 -24.95 -16.09
N TYR A 300 -19.25 -24.70 -16.56
CA TYR A 300 -18.02 -25.13 -15.92
C TYR A 300 -17.85 -24.53 -14.52
N CYS A 301 -18.10 -23.22 -14.37
CA CYS A 301 -18.04 -22.55 -13.06
C CYS A 301 -19.14 -23.03 -12.10
N GLN A 302 -20.37 -23.26 -12.60
CA GLN A 302 -21.44 -23.86 -11.80
C GLN A 302 -21.05 -25.25 -11.29
N ARG A 303 -20.45 -26.09 -12.16
CA ARG A 303 -19.96 -27.42 -11.79
C ARG A 303 -18.88 -27.35 -10.71
N LEU A 304 -17.93 -26.42 -10.81
CA LEU A 304 -16.91 -26.21 -9.78
C LEU A 304 -17.52 -25.82 -8.43
N ILE A 305 -18.51 -24.94 -8.43
CA ILE A 305 -19.21 -24.54 -7.21
C ILE A 305 -19.94 -25.76 -6.60
N GLU A 306 -20.59 -26.58 -7.41
CA GLU A 306 -21.22 -27.82 -6.95
C GLU A 306 -20.18 -28.81 -6.38
N GLN A 307 -19.08 -29.06 -7.08
CA GLN A 307 -17.99 -29.94 -6.59
C GLN A 307 -17.40 -29.47 -5.28
N SER A 308 -17.36 -28.16 -5.05
CA SER A 308 -16.86 -27.61 -3.78
C SER A 308 -17.76 -27.94 -2.58
N THR A 309 -18.98 -28.44 -2.78
CA THR A 309 -19.84 -28.93 -1.69
C THR A 309 -19.32 -30.22 -1.07
N ARG A 310 -18.47 -30.95 -1.81
CA ARG A 310 -17.88 -32.22 -1.39
C ARG A 310 -16.66 -31.98 -0.52
N ARG A 311 -16.50 -32.80 0.52
CA ARG A 311 -15.36 -32.73 1.43
C ARG A 311 -14.13 -33.35 0.78
N ALA A 312 -13.11 -32.52 0.55
CA ALA A 312 -11.82 -33.00 0.05
C ALA A 312 -11.14 -33.98 1.02
N LEU A 313 -10.56 -35.06 0.47
CA LEU A 313 -9.81 -36.07 1.23
C LEU A 313 -8.44 -35.58 1.70
N ARG A 314 -7.79 -34.71 0.90
CA ARG A 314 -6.45 -34.16 1.22
C ARG A 314 -6.52 -32.66 1.47
N LYS A 315 -5.62 -32.16 2.32
CA LYS A 315 -5.50 -30.72 2.59
C LYS A 315 -5.18 -29.93 1.32
N GLY A 316 -4.29 -30.44 0.46
CA GLY A 316 -3.94 -29.79 -0.81
C GLY A 316 -5.15 -29.60 -1.73
N ASP A 317 -6.01 -30.62 -1.80
CA ASP A 317 -7.22 -30.60 -2.64
C ASP A 317 -8.25 -29.59 -2.08
N SER A 318 -8.33 -29.44 -0.76
CA SER A 318 -9.18 -28.42 -0.13
C SER A 318 -8.71 -26.99 -0.43
N GLU A 319 -7.39 -26.75 -0.44
CA GLU A 319 -6.84 -25.44 -0.85
C GLU A 319 -7.05 -25.18 -2.35
N LEU A 320 -6.91 -26.21 -3.19
CA LEU A 320 -7.22 -26.13 -4.62
C LEU A 320 -8.72 -25.82 -4.86
N GLN A 321 -9.64 -26.43 -4.11
CA GLN A 321 -11.07 -26.12 -4.16
C GLN A 321 -11.32 -24.63 -3.93
N LYS A 322 -10.71 -24.04 -2.90
CA LYS A 322 -10.87 -22.60 -2.59
C LYS A 322 -10.28 -21.71 -3.69
N ALA A 323 -9.11 -22.05 -4.23
CA ALA A 323 -8.51 -21.32 -5.33
C ALA A 323 -9.38 -21.37 -6.60
N CYS A 324 -9.96 -22.54 -6.92
CA CYS A 324 -10.90 -22.68 -8.03
C CYS A 324 -12.17 -21.88 -7.82
N LEU A 325 -12.68 -21.79 -6.58
CA LEU A 325 -13.85 -20.95 -6.26
C LEU A 325 -13.57 -19.46 -6.45
N VAL A 326 -12.39 -18.96 -6.06
CA VAL A 326 -11.97 -17.58 -6.34
C VAL A 326 -12.06 -17.29 -7.84
N GLU A 327 -11.42 -18.11 -8.65
CA GLU A 327 -11.40 -17.91 -10.11
C GLU A 327 -12.79 -18.09 -10.73
N ALA A 328 -13.57 -19.08 -10.29
CA ALA A 328 -14.93 -19.31 -10.79
C ALA A 328 -15.86 -18.12 -10.50
N VAL A 329 -15.80 -17.52 -9.32
CA VAL A 329 -16.59 -16.32 -9.00
C VAL A 329 -16.17 -15.13 -9.86
N LEU A 330 -14.87 -14.94 -10.08
CA LEU A 330 -14.35 -13.88 -10.95
C LEU A 330 -14.72 -14.08 -12.42
N VAL A 331 -14.76 -15.33 -12.91
CA VAL A 331 -15.27 -15.64 -14.26
C VAL A 331 -16.76 -15.34 -14.35
N LEU A 332 -17.56 -15.76 -13.38
CA LEU A 332 -19.00 -15.48 -13.33
C LEU A 332 -19.31 -13.98 -13.30
N ASP A 333 -18.53 -13.19 -12.57
CA ASP A 333 -18.60 -11.72 -12.57
C ASP A 333 -18.39 -11.15 -13.99
N VAL A 334 -17.32 -11.57 -14.68
CA VAL A 334 -17.06 -11.14 -16.07
C VAL A 334 -18.20 -11.53 -17.01
N LEU A 335 -18.74 -12.74 -16.87
CA LEU A 335 -19.88 -13.19 -17.68
C LEU A 335 -21.12 -12.34 -17.43
N CYS A 336 -21.45 -12.03 -16.18
CA CYS A 336 -22.61 -11.19 -15.83
C CYS A 336 -22.44 -9.74 -16.30
N ARG A 337 -21.20 -9.21 -16.34
CA ARG A 337 -20.90 -7.89 -16.92
C ARG A 337 -21.08 -7.86 -18.44
N GLN A 338 -20.71 -8.94 -19.13
CA GLN A 338 -20.83 -9.03 -20.59
C GLN A 338 -22.26 -9.33 -21.06
N ASP A 339 -22.99 -10.16 -20.33
CA ASP A 339 -24.38 -10.48 -20.61
C ASP A 339 -25.18 -10.61 -19.29
N PRO A 340 -26.10 -9.67 -19.02
CA PRO A 340 -26.96 -9.70 -17.82
C PRO A 340 -27.84 -10.96 -17.70
N SER A 341 -28.06 -11.72 -18.78
CA SER A 341 -28.86 -12.95 -18.75
C SER A 341 -28.29 -14.00 -17.76
N PHE A 342 -26.96 -14.00 -17.56
CA PHE A 342 -26.29 -14.88 -16.60
C PHE A 342 -26.57 -14.52 -15.14
N LEU A 343 -26.91 -13.26 -14.84
CA LEU A 343 -27.07 -12.78 -13.46
C LEU A 343 -28.15 -13.57 -12.70
N TYR A 344 -29.34 -13.69 -13.28
CA TYR A 344 -30.47 -14.41 -12.67
C TYR A 344 -30.20 -15.91 -12.51
N ARG A 345 -29.41 -16.50 -13.42
CA ARG A 345 -28.98 -17.92 -13.35
C ARG A 345 -27.91 -18.16 -12.28
N THR A 346 -27.14 -17.13 -11.93
CA THR A 346 -25.98 -17.21 -11.02
C THR A 346 -26.33 -16.86 -9.57
N ILE A 347 -27.24 -15.91 -9.37
CA ILE A 347 -27.41 -15.23 -8.09
C ILE A 347 -27.79 -16.17 -6.93
N SER A 348 -28.64 -17.16 -7.16
CA SER A 348 -29.05 -18.11 -6.12
C SER A 348 -27.88 -19.00 -5.67
N CYS A 349 -27.06 -19.43 -6.64
CA CYS A 349 -25.88 -20.25 -6.42
C CYS A 349 -24.85 -19.49 -5.57
N LEU A 350 -24.57 -18.22 -5.89
CA LEU A 350 -23.59 -17.41 -5.14
C LEU A 350 -24.09 -17.00 -3.76
N LYS A 351 -25.40 -16.75 -3.58
CA LYS A 351 -25.99 -16.54 -2.24
C LYS A 351 -25.82 -17.76 -1.35
N ALA A 352 -26.11 -18.95 -1.87
CA ALA A 352 -25.92 -20.21 -1.14
C ALA A 352 -24.43 -20.46 -0.82
N LEU A 353 -23.54 -20.15 -1.77
CA LEU A 353 -22.10 -20.24 -1.59
C LEU A 353 -21.63 -19.31 -0.46
N HIS A 354 -22.02 -18.04 -0.49
CA HIS A 354 -21.69 -17.07 0.56
C HIS A 354 -22.19 -17.54 1.94
N GLY A 355 -23.45 -17.97 2.05
CA GLY A 355 -24.01 -18.47 3.30
C GLY A 355 -23.19 -19.61 3.91
N ARG A 356 -22.72 -20.54 3.06
CA ARG A 356 -21.88 -21.68 3.48
C ARG A 356 -20.48 -21.27 3.91
N LEU A 357 -19.86 -20.32 3.22
CA LEU A 357 -18.46 -19.94 3.45
C LEU A 357 -18.28 -18.87 4.54
N SER A 358 -19.31 -18.08 4.84
CA SER A 358 -19.23 -16.93 5.76
C SER A 358 -18.74 -17.29 7.18
N GLY A 359 -18.95 -18.53 7.63
CA GLY A 359 -18.50 -19.02 8.94
C GLY A 359 -17.06 -19.54 8.99
N ASP A 360 -16.44 -19.83 7.85
CA ASP A 360 -15.13 -20.49 7.78
C ASP A 360 -14.00 -19.47 7.51
N PRO A 361 -13.11 -19.21 8.48
CA PRO A 361 -11.99 -18.28 8.29
C PRO A 361 -11.02 -18.74 7.20
N ALA A 362 -10.96 -20.04 6.90
CA ALA A 362 -10.09 -20.58 5.88
C ALA A 362 -10.59 -20.30 4.44
N SER A 363 -11.83 -19.83 4.29
CA SER A 363 -12.48 -19.53 3.01
C SER A 363 -12.58 -18.04 2.70
N VAL A 364 -11.97 -17.17 3.53
CA VAL A 364 -12.08 -15.71 3.42
C VAL A 364 -11.58 -15.16 2.08
N ARG A 365 -10.58 -15.77 1.45
CA ARG A 365 -10.12 -15.34 0.12
C ARG A 365 -11.19 -15.49 -0.96
N VAL A 366 -12.14 -16.43 -0.81
CA VAL A 366 -13.30 -16.59 -1.70
C VAL A 366 -14.37 -15.53 -1.42
N LEU A 367 -14.47 -15.07 -0.16
CA LEU A 367 -15.44 -14.04 0.23
C LEU A 367 -15.14 -12.68 -0.42
N LEU A 368 -13.88 -12.38 -0.75
CA LEU A 368 -13.51 -11.10 -1.40
C LEU A 368 -14.08 -10.98 -2.84
N PRO A 369 -13.86 -11.94 -3.76
CA PRO A 369 -14.56 -11.96 -5.06
C PRO A 369 -16.09 -12.01 -4.95
N LEU A 370 -16.64 -12.71 -3.95
CA LEU A 370 -18.08 -12.73 -3.73
C LEU A 370 -18.60 -11.35 -3.33
N ALA A 371 -17.91 -10.68 -2.41
CA ALA A 371 -18.24 -9.31 -2.02
C ALA A 371 -18.14 -8.35 -3.22
N HIS A 372 -17.10 -8.49 -4.07
CA HIS A 372 -16.99 -7.73 -5.32
C HIS A 372 -18.21 -7.97 -6.23
N PHE A 373 -18.57 -9.24 -6.47
CA PHE A 373 -19.73 -9.59 -7.29
C PHE A 373 -21.02 -8.93 -6.77
N PHE A 374 -21.25 -8.97 -5.45
CA PHE A 374 -22.43 -8.33 -4.85
C PHE A 374 -22.37 -6.79 -4.85
N LEU A 375 -21.18 -6.17 -4.88
CA LEU A 375 -21.06 -4.72 -5.07
C LEU A 375 -21.44 -4.34 -6.50
N THR A 376 -20.95 -5.09 -7.48
CA THR A 376 -21.17 -4.80 -8.90
C THR A 376 -22.60 -5.11 -9.34
N HIS A 377 -23.20 -6.21 -8.86
CA HIS A 377 -24.46 -6.74 -9.38
C HIS A 377 -25.60 -6.78 -8.35
N GLY A 378 -25.34 -6.47 -7.08
CA GLY A 378 -26.31 -6.63 -5.98
C GLY A 378 -27.56 -5.78 -6.15
N GLU A 379 -27.42 -4.53 -6.59
CA GLU A 379 -28.57 -3.63 -6.84
C GLU A 379 -29.47 -4.18 -7.96
N ALA A 380 -28.90 -4.58 -9.09
CA ALA A 380 -29.64 -5.17 -10.22
C ALA A 380 -30.34 -6.48 -9.84
N ALA A 381 -29.77 -7.24 -8.91
CA ALA A 381 -30.31 -8.50 -8.41
C ALA A 381 -31.18 -8.36 -7.14
N ALA A 382 -31.49 -7.13 -6.70
CA ALA A 382 -32.23 -6.82 -5.48
C ALA A 382 -31.72 -7.59 -4.24
N VAL A 383 -30.40 -7.68 -4.10
CA VAL A 383 -29.74 -8.35 -2.96
C VAL A 383 -29.34 -7.31 -1.94
N ASP A 384 -29.92 -7.40 -0.75
CA ASP A 384 -29.39 -6.72 0.41
C ASP A 384 -28.04 -7.34 0.79
N SER A 385 -26.96 -6.63 0.44
CA SER A 385 -25.58 -7.04 0.66
C SER A 385 -24.95 -6.35 1.86
N GLU A 386 -25.72 -5.53 2.61
CA GLU A 386 -25.18 -4.78 3.75
C GLU A 386 -24.59 -5.72 4.81
N ALA A 387 -25.32 -6.79 5.16
CA ALA A 387 -24.88 -7.80 6.12
C ALA A 387 -23.58 -8.51 5.69
N ILE A 388 -23.35 -8.67 4.37
CA ILE A 388 -22.13 -9.28 3.81
C ILE A 388 -20.94 -8.38 4.13
N TYR A 389 -21.06 -7.08 3.85
CA TYR A 389 -19.97 -6.12 4.09
C TYR A 389 -19.74 -5.86 5.57
N GLN A 390 -20.81 -5.81 6.36
CA GLN A 390 -20.68 -5.69 7.81
C GLN A 390 -19.89 -6.86 8.38
N HIS A 391 -20.20 -8.10 7.99
CA HIS A 391 -19.44 -9.28 8.40
C HIS A 391 -17.99 -9.22 7.91
N LEU A 392 -17.79 -8.90 6.63
CA LEU A 392 -16.47 -8.82 6.01
C LEU A 392 -15.56 -7.81 6.72
N PHE A 393 -16.02 -6.58 6.95
CA PHE A 393 -15.20 -5.51 7.53
C PHE A 393 -15.04 -5.59 9.05
N THR A 394 -15.91 -6.33 9.75
CA THR A 394 -15.83 -6.45 11.21
C THR A 394 -15.08 -7.70 11.67
N ARG A 395 -15.35 -8.86 11.06
CA ARG A 395 -14.81 -10.13 11.53
C ARG A 395 -13.44 -10.43 10.94
N VAL A 396 -13.29 -10.26 9.63
CA VAL A 396 -12.04 -10.66 8.93
C VAL A 396 -10.81 -9.90 9.44
N PRO A 397 -10.79 -8.55 9.52
CA PRO A 397 -9.61 -7.85 10.03
C PRO A 397 -9.36 -8.11 11.52
N ALA A 398 -10.41 -8.44 12.30
CA ALA A 398 -10.25 -8.73 13.72
C ALA A 398 -9.60 -10.10 13.98
N GLU A 399 -9.90 -11.10 13.14
CA GLU A 399 -9.43 -12.47 13.32
C GLU A 399 -8.16 -12.78 12.50
N LEU A 400 -8.03 -12.21 11.29
CA LEU A 400 -7.03 -12.60 10.30
C LEU A 400 -6.02 -11.49 9.95
N PHE A 401 -5.87 -10.47 10.80
CA PHE A 401 -4.86 -9.40 10.61
C PHE A 401 -3.42 -9.92 10.43
N HIS A 402 -3.13 -11.11 10.95
CA HIS A 402 -1.81 -11.71 10.95
C HIS A 402 -1.41 -12.36 9.60
N SER A 403 -2.34 -12.47 8.65
CA SER A 403 -2.08 -13.00 7.30
C SER A 403 -1.67 -11.88 6.34
N PRO A 404 -0.39 -11.77 5.92
CA PRO A 404 0.10 -10.63 5.14
C PRO A 404 -0.49 -10.57 3.72
N LEU A 405 -0.64 -11.73 3.06
CA LEU A 405 -1.23 -11.80 1.72
C LEU A 405 -2.70 -11.39 1.74
N LEU A 406 -3.47 -11.89 2.73
CA LEU A 406 -4.87 -11.50 2.88
C LEU A 406 -4.99 -10.02 3.19
N ALA A 407 -4.15 -9.48 4.08
CA ALA A 407 -4.17 -8.06 4.42
C ALA A 407 -3.97 -7.19 3.16
N PHE A 408 -3.02 -7.54 2.31
CA PHE A 408 -2.78 -6.86 1.05
C PHE A 408 -3.99 -6.96 0.09
N GLU A 409 -4.48 -8.18 -0.16
CA GLU A 409 -5.63 -8.41 -1.04
C GLU A 409 -6.91 -7.70 -0.54
N PHE A 410 -7.09 -7.62 0.78
CA PHE A 410 -8.25 -6.96 1.39
C PHE A 410 -8.20 -5.45 1.23
N ILE A 411 -7.04 -4.82 1.47
CA ILE A 411 -6.89 -3.38 1.30
C ILE A 411 -6.97 -3.00 -0.19
N GLN A 412 -6.38 -3.82 -1.06
CA GLN A 412 -6.54 -3.67 -2.51
C GLN A 412 -8.01 -3.78 -2.92
N PHE A 413 -8.75 -4.76 -2.40
CA PHE A 413 -10.19 -4.87 -2.62
C PHE A 413 -10.93 -3.58 -2.18
N CYS A 414 -10.61 -3.02 -1.02
CA CYS A 414 -11.24 -1.78 -0.56
C CYS A 414 -10.94 -0.62 -1.51
N ARG A 415 -9.67 -0.45 -1.94
CA ARG A 415 -9.25 0.62 -2.84
C ARG A 415 -9.92 0.50 -4.21
N ASP A 416 -9.80 -0.67 -4.83
CA ASP A 416 -10.22 -0.89 -6.22
C ASP A 416 -11.76 -0.76 -6.35
N ASN A 417 -12.50 -0.99 -5.26
CA ASN A 417 -13.97 -0.94 -5.22
C ASN A 417 -14.55 0.33 -4.57
N LEU A 418 -13.72 1.35 -4.27
CA LEU A 418 -14.19 2.58 -3.60
C LEU A 418 -15.43 3.21 -4.24
N HIS A 419 -15.47 3.24 -5.57
CA HIS A 419 -16.55 3.82 -6.37
C HIS A 419 -17.84 2.99 -6.35
N LEU A 420 -17.76 1.69 -6.06
CA LEU A 420 -18.91 0.76 -6.04
C LEU A 420 -19.58 0.67 -4.66
N PHE A 421 -18.93 1.15 -3.60
CA PHE A 421 -19.51 1.02 -2.26
C PHE A 421 -20.83 1.80 -2.10
N GLY A 422 -21.09 2.86 -2.87
CA GLY A 422 -22.35 3.61 -2.79
C GLY A 422 -22.75 3.93 -1.34
N GLY A 423 -23.95 3.50 -0.92
CA GLY A 423 -24.43 3.64 0.47
C GLY A 423 -23.63 2.87 1.54
N ASN A 424 -22.92 1.80 1.15
CA ASN A 424 -22.06 1.00 2.03
C ASN A 424 -20.73 1.69 2.37
N LEU A 425 -20.41 2.82 1.75
CA LEU A 425 -19.20 3.59 2.07
C LEU A 425 -19.19 4.05 3.54
N SER A 426 -20.38 4.29 4.11
CA SER A 426 -20.55 4.60 5.54
C SER A 426 -20.04 3.48 6.44
N ILE A 427 -20.29 2.21 6.09
CA ILE A 427 -19.83 1.03 6.81
C ILE A 427 -18.31 0.96 6.75
N LEU A 428 -17.74 1.12 5.55
CA LEU A 428 -16.29 1.10 5.35
C LEU A 428 -15.61 2.18 6.20
N LYS A 429 -16.10 3.44 6.13
CA LYS A 429 -15.63 4.56 6.95
C LYS A 429 -15.68 4.26 8.44
N LEU A 430 -16.78 3.70 8.94
CA LEU A 430 -16.93 3.35 10.36
C LEU A 430 -16.03 2.18 10.78
N THR A 431 -15.56 1.34 9.87
CA THR A 431 -14.71 0.17 10.18
C THR A 431 -13.21 0.45 10.12
N PHE A 432 -12.78 1.71 9.95
CA PHE A 432 -11.37 2.07 9.91
C PHE A 432 -10.52 1.53 11.07
N PRO A 433 -10.99 1.41 12.34
CA PRO A 433 -10.16 0.87 13.42
C PRO A 433 -9.73 -0.57 13.15
N ASN A 434 -10.57 -1.35 12.49
CA ASN A 434 -10.28 -2.71 12.08
C ASN A 434 -9.33 -2.77 10.88
N LEU A 435 -9.50 -1.88 9.90
CA LEU A 435 -8.57 -1.77 8.77
C LEU A 435 -7.15 -1.42 9.28
N PHE A 436 -7.06 -0.54 10.28
CA PHE A 436 -5.79 -0.20 10.91
C PHE A 436 -5.11 -1.37 11.63
N LYS A 437 -5.82 -2.47 11.95
CA LYS A 437 -5.17 -3.69 12.46
C LYS A 437 -4.31 -4.37 11.38
N PHE A 438 -4.75 -4.38 10.13
CA PHE A 438 -3.94 -4.89 9.03
C PHE A 438 -2.66 -4.08 8.87
N LEU A 439 -2.79 -2.74 8.88
CA LEU A 439 -1.67 -1.82 8.80
C LEU A 439 -0.72 -1.98 9.98
N ALA A 440 -1.25 -1.99 11.21
CA ALA A 440 -0.48 -2.16 12.44
C ALA A 440 0.37 -3.43 12.40
N TRP A 441 -0.19 -4.53 11.88
CA TRP A 441 0.51 -5.80 11.82
C TRP A 441 1.46 -5.95 10.62
N ASN A 442 1.11 -5.37 9.47
CA ASN A 442 1.80 -5.56 8.18
C ASN A 442 2.24 -4.23 7.55
N SER A 443 2.75 -3.30 8.37
CA SER A 443 3.00 -1.89 8.00
C SER A 443 3.84 -1.67 6.74
N PRO A 444 5.04 -2.26 6.57
CA PRO A 444 5.91 -1.92 5.44
C PRO A 444 5.27 -2.10 4.04
N PRO A 445 4.61 -3.23 3.71
CA PRO A 445 3.95 -3.39 2.41
C PRO A 445 2.62 -2.66 2.28
N LEU A 446 1.94 -2.28 3.37
CA LEU A 446 0.61 -1.67 3.33
C LEU A 446 0.62 -0.14 3.40
N THR A 447 1.75 0.48 3.74
CA THR A 447 1.80 1.94 3.90
C THR A 447 1.42 2.67 2.61
N SER A 448 1.90 2.23 1.43
CA SER A 448 1.51 2.82 0.15
C SER A 448 0.03 2.64 -0.17
N GLU A 449 -0.50 1.44 0.10
CA GLU A 449 -1.92 1.14 -0.13
C GLU A 449 -2.83 2.00 0.77
N PHE A 450 -2.44 2.23 2.03
CA PHE A 450 -3.17 3.12 2.93
C PHE A 450 -3.05 4.60 2.57
N VAL A 451 -1.92 5.05 2.03
CA VAL A 451 -1.79 6.43 1.52
C VAL A 451 -2.86 6.73 0.47
N GLU A 452 -3.20 5.75 -0.38
CA GLU A 452 -4.25 5.88 -1.40
C GLU A 452 -5.67 5.69 -0.84
N LEU A 453 -5.86 4.76 0.11
CA LEU A 453 -7.17 4.45 0.68
C LEU A 453 -7.64 5.50 1.72
N LEU A 454 -6.73 6.03 2.54
CA LEU A 454 -7.03 6.86 3.70
C LEU A 454 -7.91 8.08 3.38
N PRO A 455 -7.71 8.85 2.28
CA PRO A 455 -8.56 9.98 1.95
C PRO A 455 -10.05 9.63 1.82
N ALA A 456 -10.39 8.43 1.34
CA ALA A 456 -11.77 7.98 1.22
C ALA A 456 -12.40 7.57 2.56
N LEU A 457 -11.57 7.21 3.54
CA LEU A 457 -12.00 6.83 4.89
C LEU A 457 -12.24 8.04 5.81
N VAL A 458 -11.59 9.18 5.53
CA VAL A 458 -11.73 10.38 6.37
C VAL A 458 -13.15 10.92 6.29
N ASP A 459 -13.78 11.05 7.46
CA ASP A 459 -15.12 11.60 7.61
C ASP A 459 -15.14 12.63 8.74
N SER A 460 -15.94 13.70 8.58
CA SER A 460 -16.04 14.75 9.59
C SER A 460 -16.53 14.24 10.96
N GLY A 461 -17.35 13.17 10.98
CA GLY A 461 -17.86 12.58 12.21
C GLY A 461 -16.85 11.70 12.96
N THR A 462 -15.84 11.16 12.26
CA THR A 462 -14.86 10.21 12.83
C THR A 462 -13.42 10.71 12.78
N ALA A 463 -13.15 11.88 12.20
CA ALA A 463 -11.80 12.41 11.99
C ALA A 463 -10.95 12.48 13.28
N LEU A 464 -11.56 12.91 14.40
CA LEU A 464 -10.86 12.96 15.70
C LEU A 464 -10.48 11.57 16.20
N GLU A 465 -11.42 10.62 16.09
CA GLU A 465 -11.20 9.23 16.48
C GLU A 465 -10.10 8.60 15.62
N MET A 466 -10.10 8.87 14.31
CA MET A 466 -9.09 8.40 13.38
C MET A 466 -7.71 8.99 13.69
N LEU A 467 -7.63 10.27 14.03
CA LEU A 467 -6.37 10.90 14.42
C LEU A 467 -5.79 10.26 15.69
N HIS A 468 -6.62 9.99 16.70
CA HIS A 468 -6.19 9.21 17.87
C HIS A 468 -5.67 7.83 17.46
N SER A 469 -6.43 7.08 16.67
CA SER A 469 -6.04 5.74 16.23
C SER A 469 -4.75 5.72 15.40
N LEU A 470 -4.50 6.73 14.55
CA LEU A 470 -3.25 6.88 13.80
C LEU A 470 -2.05 7.10 14.75
N LEU A 471 -2.22 7.98 15.75
CA LEU A 471 -1.17 8.24 16.76
C LEU A 471 -0.93 7.04 17.69
N ASP A 472 -1.94 6.18 17.86
CA ASP A 472 -1.90 4.99 18.70
C ASP A 472 -1.55 3.70 17.95
N LEU A 473 -1.28 3.76 16.63
CA LEU A 473 -0.92 2.60 15.81
C LEU A 473 0.21 1.73 16.40
N PRO A 474 1.31 2.29 16.96
CA PRO A 474 2.34 1.47 17.60
C PRO A 474 1.84 0.74 18.86
N CYS A 475 1.00 1.39 19.66
CA CYS A 475 0.37 0.81 20.84
C CYS A 475 -0.64 -0.29 20.45
N LEU A 476 -1.43 -0.06 19.40
CA LEU A 476 -2.31 -1.06 18.79
C LEU A 476 -1.52 -2.29 18.33
N THR A 477 -0.36 -2.09 17.72
CA THR A 477 0.53 -3.17 17.28
C THR A 477 0.99 -4.05 18.44
N ALA A 478 1.37 -3.43 19.56
CA ALA A 478 1.71 -4.15 20.79
C ALA A 478 0.53 -4.94 21.35
N ALA A 479 -0.67 -4.34 21.39
CA ALA A 479 -1.88 -5.01 21.86
C ALA A 479 -2.29 -6.21 20.98
N LEU A 480 -2.17 -6.08 19.65
CA LEU A 480 -2.41 -7.18 18.71
C LEU A 480 -1.42 -8.34 18.92
N ASP A 481 -0.18 -8.05 19.30
CA ASP A 481 0.83 -9.09 19.55
C ASP A 481 0.45 -9.92 20.79
N LEU A 482 -0.03 -9.25 21.85
CA LEU A 482 -0.58 -9.92 23.04
C LEU A 482 -1.83 -10.72 22.71
N GLN A 483 -2.77 -10.15 21.94
CA GLN A 483 -4.00 -10.83 21.53
C GLN A 483 -3.69 -12.13 20.78
N LEU A 484 -2.73 -12.10 19.84
CA LEU A 484 -2.35 -13.27 19.05
C LEU A 484 -1.65 -14.34 19.90
N ARG A 485 -0.80 -13.95 20.86
CA ARG A 485 -0.13 -14.89 21.79
C ARG A 485 -1.11 -15.63 22.69
N LEU A 486 -2.26 -15.03 22.99
CA LEU A 486 -3.30 -15.60 23.83
C LEU A 486 -4.28 -16.51 23.07
N TRP A 487 -4.26 -16.49 21.73
CA TRP A 487 -5.18 -17.30 20.93
C TRP A 487 -4.78 -18.79 20.93
N PRO A 488 -5.67 -19.73 21.32
CA PRO A 488 -5.31 -21.14 21.45
C PRO A 488 -4.97 -21.92 20.16
N ALA A 489 -5.09 -21.36 18.94
CA ALA A 489 -5.25 -22.20 17.74
C ALA A 489 -4.73 -21.64 16.39
N ALA A 490 -3.68 -20.83 16.34
CA ALA A 490 -3.08 -20.52 15.04
C ALA A 490 -2.27 -21.74 14.53
N SER A 491 -2.77 -22.42 13.50
CA SER A 491 -2.02 -23.47 12.76
C SER A 491 -0.77 -22.90 12.07
N GLU A 492 -0.77 -21.58 11.82
CA GLU A 492 0.34 -20.80 11.31
C GLU A 492 0.71 -19.71 12.33
N ARG A 493 1.35 -20.11 13.43
CA ARG A 493 1.91 -19.11 14.34
C ARG A 493 3.00 -18.34 13.58
N PRO A 494 2.95 -17.00 13.51
CA PRO A 494 4.08 -16.25 13.01
C PRO A 494 5.31 -16.61 13.85
N LEU A 495 6.49 -16.70 13.21
CA LEU A 495 7.75 -16.94 13.91
C LEU A 495 7.94 -15.82 14.93
N TRP A 496 7.63 -16.09 16.19
CA TRP A 496 7.80 -15.13 17.26
C TRP A 496 9.28 -14.91 17.48
N ASP A 497 9.67 -13.68 17.79
CA ASP A 497 10.94 -13.48 18.42
C ASP A 497 10.86 -14.07 19.84
N THR A 498 11.31 -15.32 19.96
CA THR A 498 11.29 -16.08 21.21
C THR A 498 12.07 -15.39 22.33
N SER A 499 12.92 -14.40 22.01
CA SER A 499 13.68 -13.60 22.97
C SER A 499 12.82 -12.62 23.76
N LEU A 500 11.68 -12.18 23.22
CA LEU A 500 10.77 -11.23 23.85
C LEU A 500 9.59 -11.97 24.48
N ARG A 501 9.83 -12.62 25.63
CA ARG A 501 8.76 -13.04 26.55
C ARG A 501 8.58 -11.96 27.59
N ILE A 502 7.41 -11.31 27.58
CA ILE A 502 7.07 -10.26 28.55
C ILE A 502 5.80 -10.71 29.30
N PRO A 503 5.94 -11.51 30.36
CA PRO A 503 4.82 -12.09 31.09
C PRO A 503 3.89 -11.04 31.70
N SER A 504 4.45 -9.91 32.18
CA SER A 504 3.70 -8.82 32.81
C SER A 504 2.65 -8.20 31.87
N CYS A 505 2.97 -8.01 30.59
CA CYS A 505 2.02 -7.49 29.61
C CYS A 505 0.88 -8.49 29.34
N LEU A 506 1.16 -9.80 29.36
CA LEU A 506 0.15 -10.84 29.15
C LEU A 506 -0.79 -10.99 30.36
N GLU A 507 -0.25 -10.87 31.57
CA GLU A 507 -1.04 -10.86 32.81
C GLU A 507 -1.97 -9.65 32.84
N ALA A 508 -1.46 -8.46 32.53
CA ALA A 508 -2.25 -7.25 32.50
C ALA A 508 -3.29 -7.21 31.36
N PHE A 509 -3.07 -7.93 30.25
CA PHE A 509 -4.10 -8.11 29.22
C PHE A 509 -5.32 -8.88 29.75
N ARG A 510 -5.11 -9.76 30.75
CA ARG A 510 -6.18 -10.52 31.42
C ARG A 510 -6.79 -9.78 32.60
N ASP A 511 -6.18 -8.67 33.03
CA ASP A 511 -6.61 -7.90 34.19
C ASP A 511 -7.89 -7.10 33.85
N PRO A 512 -8.98 -7.27 34.63
CA PRO A 512 -10.22 -6.51 34.47
C PRO A 512 -10.03 -4.99 34.47
N GLN A 513 -9.01 -4.46 35.16
CA GLN A 513 -8.75 -3.03 35.23
C GLN A 513 -8.38 -2.42 33.88
N PHE A 514 -7.66 -3.17 33.04
CA PHE A 514 -7.21 -2.70 31.72
C PHE A 514 -8.10 -3.21 30.58
N GLN A 515 -9.02 -4.14 30.85
CA GLN A 515 -9.85 -4.78 29.84
C GLN A 515 -10.65 -3.77 28.98
N GLY A 516 -11.25 -2.75 29.61
CA GLY A 516 -11.99 -1.71 28.88
C GLY A 516 -11.10 -0.88 27.94
N LEU A 517 -9.83 -0.69 28.30
CA LEU A 517 -8.85 0.05 27.49
C LEU A 517 -8.40 -0.79 26.29
N PHE A 518 -8.13 -2.09 26.51
CA PHE A 518 -7.83 -3.01 25.41
C PHE A 518 -9.03 -3.19 24.47
N GLN A 519 -10.25 -3.28 24.99
CA GLN A 519 -11.47 -3.34 24.19
C GLN A 519 -11.66 -2.08 23.34
N HIS A 520 -11.37 -0.91 23.91
CA HIS A 520 -11.37 0.33 23.14
C HIS A 520 -10.32 0.29 22.04
N LEU A 521 -9.07 -0.05 22.34
CA LEU A 521 -7.98 -0.08 21.35
C LEU A 521 -8.23 -1.12 20.23
N LEU A 522 -8.81 -2.28 20.56
CA LEU A 522 -9.08 -3.39 19.66
C LEU A 522 -10.49 -3.37 19.05
N ARG A 523 -11.25 -2.28 19.21
CA ARG A 523 -12.64 -2.17 18.75
C ARG A 523 -12.77 -2.41 17.23
N PRO A 524 -13.87 -3.01 16.76
CA PRO A 524 -14.06 -3.30 15.34
C PRO A 524 -14.61 -2.11 14.53
N LYS A 525 -15.32 -1.20 15.20
CA LYS A 525 -15.96 -0.04 14.59
C LYS A 525 -15.66 1.22 15.40
N ALA A 526 -15.67 2.34 14.68
CA ALA A 526 -15.68 3.68 15.22
C ALA A 526 -16.99 3.94 15.96
N SER A 527 -16.92 4.70 17.04
CA SER A 527 -18.11 5.03 17.84
C SER A 527 -18.95 6.14 17.18
N GLY A 528 -18.35 6.97 16.32
CA GLY A 528 -19.05 8.03 15.59
C GLY A 528 -19.56 9.19 16.47
N THR A 529 -19.38 9.11 17.79
CA THR A 529 -19.74 10.15 18.74
C THR A 529 -18.53 11.01 19.08
N ILE A 530 -18.68 12.32 18.85
CA ILE A 530 -17.73 13.36 19.24
C ILE A 530 -17.90 13.63 20.74
N GLU A 531 -17.62 12.64 21.59
CA GLU A 531 -17.55 12.90 23.03
C GLU A 531 -16.25 13.63 23.33
N ARG A 532 -16.37 14.95 23.58
CA ARG A 532 -15.30 15.91 23.91
C ARG A 532 -14.47 15.54 25.16
N HIS A 533 -14.66 14.37 25.78
CA HIS A 533 -14.17 14.05 27.12
C HIS A 533 -13.51 12.67 27.28
N GLN A 534 -13.02 12.05 26.20
CA GLN A 534 -12.16 10.85 26.29
C GLN A 534 -10.63 11.04 26.03
N PRO A 535 -10.01 12.24 26.01
CA PRO A 535 -8.56 12.32 25.82
C PRO A 535 -7.83 12.09 27.16
N MET A 536 -7.82 10.86 27.68
CA MET A 536 -6.83 10.44 28.71
C MET A 536 -6.81 8.94 29.06
N ARG A 537 -7.43 8.05 28.29
CA ARG A 537 -7.62 6.65 28.74
C ARG A 537 -6.48 5.68 28.40
N LEU A 538 -5.58 6.01 27.45
CA LEU A 538 -4.53 5.06 27.03
C LEU A 538 -3.17 5.26 27.71
N ALA A 539 -2.95 6.35 28.46
CA ALA A 539 -1.70 6.56 29.19
C ALA A 539 -1.31 5.38 30.12
N PRO A 540 -2.27 4.77 30.86
CA PRO A 540 -1.98 3.53 31.61
C PRO A 540 -1.54 2.37 30.71
N LEU A 541 -2.13 2.24 29.51
CA LEU A 541 -1.71 1.22 28.55
C LEU A 541 -0.32 1.51 27.96
N TYR A 542 0.09 2.76 27.79
CA TYR A 542 1.44 3.06 27.31
C TYR A 542 2.50 2.58 28.29
N GLN A 543 2.32 2.88 29.57
CA GLN A 543 3.24 2.42 30.62
C GLN A 543 3.26 0.89 30.68
N LEU A 544 2.10 0.26 30.59
CA LEU A 544 1.96 -1.19 30.63
C LEU A 544 2.62 -1.89 29.43
N LEU A 545 2.43 -1.34 28.23
CA LEU A 545 2.91 -1.92 26.98
C LEU A 545 4.30 -1.45 26.60
N GLN A 546 4.92 -0.52 27.35
CA GLN A 546 6.24 0.02 27.04
C GLN A 546 7.32 -1.04 26.75
N PRO A 547 7.37 -2.20 27.44
CA PRO A 547 8.33 -3.25 27.11
C PRO A 547 8.20 -3.82 25.68
N MET A 548 7.04 -3.65 25.03
CA MET A 548 6.81 -4.08 23.65
C MET A 548 7.33 -3.08 22.61
N ALA A 549 7.76 -1.88 23.01
CA ALA A 549 8.25 -0.85 22.09
C ALA A 549 9.52 -1.29 21.33
N SER A 550 10.30 -2.22 21.88
CA SER A 550 11.49 -2.78 21.24
C SER A 550 11.17 -3.87 20.21
N CYS A 551 9.92 -4.31 20.09
CA CYS A 551 9.53 -5.28 19.06
C CYS A 551 9.69 -4.66 17.67
N ALA A 552 10.39 -5.37 16.76
CA ALA A 552 10.64 -4.89 15.40
C ALA A 552 9.36 -4.48 14.66
N ARG A 553 8.25 -5.20 14.88
CA ARG A 553 6.95 -4.86 14.28
C ARG A 553 6.38 -3.53 14.78
N VAL A 554 6.55 -3.25 16.09
CA VAL A 554 6.09 -1.98 16.69
C VAL A 554 6.91 -0.81 16.15
N ALA A 555 8.23 -0.98 16.02
CA ALA A 555 9.11 0.00 15.39
C ALA A 555 8.75 0.25 13.91
N GLN A 556 8.56 -0.81 13.11
CA GLN A 556 8.16 -0.71 11.70
C GLN A 556 6.78 -0.07 11.51
N CYS A 557 5.85 -0.30 12.44
CA CYS A 557 4.55 0.38 12.43
C CYS A 557 4.71 1.88 12.73
N ALA A 558 5.53 2.23 13.72
CA ALA A 558 5.81 3.63 14.09
C ALA A 558 6.43 4.43 12.94
N GLU A 559 7.26 3.82 12.09
CA GLU A 559 7.85 4.47 10.91
C GLU A 559 6.80 4.90 9.85
N ALA A 560 5.65 4.22 9.75
CA ALA A 560 4.62 4.55 8.77
C ALA A 560 3.73 5.73 9.19
N VAL A 561 3.58 5.97 10.50
CA VAL A 561 2.64 6.95 11.06
C VAL A 561 2.86 8.38 10.54
N PRO A 562 4.08 8.94 10.45
CA PRO A 562 4.27 10.32 9.97
C PRO A 562 3.73 10.52 8.55
N THR A 563 3.97 9.56 7.66
CA THR A 563 3.45 9.59 6.28
C THR A 563 1.91 9.55 6.25
N LEU A 564 1.31 8.70 7.09
CA LEU A 564 -0.14 8.58 7.20
C LEU A 564 -0.78 9.83 7.81
N LEU A 565 -0.14 10.46 8.79
CA LEU A 565 -0.60 11.72 9.38
C LEU A 565 -0.60 12.84 8.33
N HIS A 566 0.44 12.95 7.51
CA HIS A 566 0.47 13.93 6.41
C HIS A 566 -0.71 13.73 5.44
N MET A 567 -0.99 12.48 5.05
CA MET A 567 -2.13 12.17 4.20
C MET A 567 -3.48 12.44 4.88
N PHE A 568 -3.61 12.09 6.15
CA PHE A 568 -4.80 12.37 6.95
C PHE A 568 -5.09 13.87 6.98
N PHE A 569 -4.10 14.71 7.28
CA PHE A 569 -4.30 16.15 7.33
C PHE A 569 -4.58 16.75 5.94
N SER A 570 -3.96 16.22 4.88
CA SER A 570 -4.29 16.60 3.50
C SER A 570 -5.75 16.29 3.14
N ALA A 571 -6.31 15.19 3.66
CA ALA A 571 -7.70 14.81 3.41
C ALA A 571 -8.69 15.56 4.32
N VAL A 572 -8.40 15.65 5.62
CA VAL A 572 -9.31 16.24 6.63
C VAL A 572 -9.54 17.73 6.36
N THR A 573 -8.53 18.44 5.86
CA THR A 573 -8.63 19.87 5.51
C THR A 573 -9.65 20.16 4.41
N GLN A 574 -10.03 19.16 3.60
CA GLN A 574 -11.10 19.29 2.59
C GLN A 574 -12.51 19.18 3.19
N VAL A 575 -12.65 18.58 4.37
CA VAL A 575 -13.95 18.27 5.00
C VAL A 575 -14.12 18.94 6.37
N THR A 576 -13.25 19.89 6.73
CA THR A 576 -13.25 20.52 8.06
C THR A 576 -14.30 21.61 8.23
N SER A 577 -15.07 21.50 9.31
CA SER A 577 -15.89 22.58 9.84
C SER A 577 -15.11 23.47 10.82
N GLY A 578 -15.69 24.61 11.21
CA GLY A 578 -15.16 25.49 12.26
C GLY A 578 -14.88 24.75 13.57
N SER A 579 -15.89 24.05 14.08
CA SER A 579 -15.79 23.26 15.30
C SER A 579 -14.76 22.14 15.20
N LEU A 580 -14.73 21.41 14.08
CA LEU A 580 -13.78 20.30 13.89
C LEU A 580 -12.34 20.80 13.86
N THR A 581 -12.07 21.96 13.26
CA THR A 581 -10.73 22.54 13.24
C THR A 581 -10.25 22.91 14.65
N ASN A 582 -11.14 23.48 15.47
CA ASN A 582 -10.83 23.80 16.87
C ASN A 582 -10.51 22.53 17.65
N GLN A 583 -11.31 21.48 17.47
CA GLN A 583 -11.09 20.19 18.12
C GLN A 583 -9.79 19.51 17.66
N LEU A 584 -9.47 19.56 16.37
CA LEU A 584 -8.21 19.04 15.85
C LEU A 584 -7.01 19.78 16.45
N ALA A 585 -7.07 21.12 16.52
CA ALA A 585 -5.99 21.92 17.10
C ALA A 585 -5.78 21.63 18.59
N LEU A 586 -6.86 21.48 19.37
CA LEU A 586 -6.78 21.06 20.77
C LEU A 586 -6.16 19.67 20.90
N LEU A 587 -6.62 18.71 20.09
CA LEU A 587 -6.09 17.35 20.11
C LEU A 587 -4.59 17.33 19.78
N LEU A 588 -4.12 18.14 18.82
CA LEU A 588 -2.69 18.27 18.51
C LEU A 588 -1.86 18.70 19.73
N LEU A 589 -2.39 19.60 20.56
CA LEU A 589 -1.74 20.08 21.80
C LEU A 589 -1.81 19.01 22.89
N GLU A 590 -2.97 18.39 23.10
CA GLU A 590 -3.14 17.34 24.12
C GLU A 590 -2.26 16.11 23.83
N ARG A 591 -2.15 15.73 22.56
CA ARG A 591 -1.42 14.53 22.13
C ARG A 591 0.07 14.75 21.97
N SER A 592 0.58 15.98 21.97
CA SER A 592 2.03 16.21 21.97
C SER A 592 2.70 15.66 23.23
N ASP A 593 1.96 15.55 24.34
CA ASP A 593 2.48 15.12 25.64
C ASP A 593 2.19 13.65 25.94
N SER A 594 1.40 13.00 25.07
CA SER A 594 0.84 11.67 25.32
C SER A 594 1.00 10.81 24.07
N LEU A 595 2.22 10.36 23.81
CA LEU A 595 2.54 9.41 22.74
C LEU A 595 3.15 8.14 23.32
N TYR A 596 2.91 7.01 22.67
CA TYR A 596 3.58 5.76 22.99
C TYR A 596 5.07 5.85 22.63
N GLN A 597 5.96 5.53 23.57
CA GLN A 597 7.38 5.83 23.44
C GLN A 597 8.12 4.75 22.62
N VAL A 598 8.36 5.07 21.36
CA VAL A 598 9.20 4.28 20.44
C VAL A 598 10.38 5.17 20.00
N PRO A 599 11.61 4.64 19.86
CA PRO A 599 12.76 5.43 19.41
C PRO A 599 12.45 6.19 18.12
N GLN A 600 12.81 7.48 18.06
CA GLN A 600 12.59 8.41 16.92
C GLN A 600 11.13 8.74 16.58
N TYR A 601 10.16 7.97 17.03
CA TYR A 601 8.74 8.16 16.73
C TYR A 601 8.22 9.53 17.18
N GLU A 602 8.43 9.89 18.45
CA GLU A 602 7.97 11.15 19.04
C GLU A 602 8.47 12.36 18.25
N ALA A 603 9.78 12.42 17.97
CA ALA A 603 10.40 13.51 17.22
C ALA A 603 9.87 13.62 15.77
N CYS A 604 9.56 12.50 15.12
CA CYS A 604 8.93 12.50 13.80
C CYS A 604 7.48 12.99 13.87
N VAL A 605 6.68 12.47 14.80
CA VAL A 605 5.27 12.87 14.98
C VAL A 605 5.17 14.35 15.35
N HIS A 606 5.96 14.84 16.30
CA HIS A 606 5.94 16.25 16.69
C HIS A 606 6.27 17.19 15.53
N ARG A 607 7.16 16.81 14.60
CA ARG A 607 7.42 17.58 13.38
C ARG A 607 6.18 17.66 12.48
N VAL A 608 5.43 16.57 12.35
CA VAL A 608 4.17 16.58 11.62
C VAL A 608 3.14 17.44 12.35
N LEU A 609 2.87 17.17 13.63
CA LEU A 609 1.85 17.88 14.41
C LEU A 609 2.11 19.39 14.43
N SER A 610 3.36 19.80 14.61
CA SER A 610 3.75 21.21 14.63
C SER A 610 3.51 21.90 13.28
N SER A 611 3.88 21.24 12.17
CA SER A 611 3.60 21.75 10.83
C SER A 611 2.09 21.86 10.55
N GLN A 612 1.31 20.88 10.99
CA GLN A 612 -0.13 20.82 10.72
C GLN A 612 -0.90 21.82 11.58
N PHE A 613 -0.47 22.07 12.83
CA PHE A 613 -1.02 23.14 13.65
C PHE A 613 -0.94 24.49 12.94
N LEU A 614 0.20 24.81 12.33
CA LEU A 614 0.37 26.04 11.54
C LEU A 614 -0.55 26.08 10.31
N VAL A 615 -0.75 24.94 9.64
CA VAL A 615 -1.70 24.83 8.52
C VAL A 615 -3.13 25.13 8.99
N LEU A 616 -3.55 24.58 10.14
CA LEU A 616 -4.87 24.85 10.71
C LEU A 616 -5.03 26.34 11.08
N CYS A 617 -4.02 26.96 11.71
CA CYS A 617 -4.04 28.40 12.00
C CYS A 617 -4.08 29.25 10.72
N LYS A 618 -3.38 28.84 9.65
CA LYS A 618 -3.41 29.55 8.37
C LYS A 618 -4.78 29.46 7.69
N LEU A 619 -5.42 28.29 7.77
CA LEU A 619 -6.78 28.08 7.25
C LEU A 619 -7.82 28.86 8.05
N ARG A 620 -7.64 28.98 9.37
CA ARG A 620 -8.51 29.77 10.26
C ARG A 620 -7.71 30.56 11.29
N PRO A 621 -7.31 31.81 10.97
CA PRO A 621 -6.56 32.67 11.89
C PRO A 621 -7.26 32.94 13.24
N SER A 622 -8.61 32.93 13.26
CA SER A 622 -9.41 33.12 14.48
C SER A 622 -9.17 32.02 15.53
N LEU A 623 -8.60 30.87 15.14
CA LEU A 623 -8.27 29.75 16.02
C LEU A 623 -7.41 30.18 17.22
N VAL A 624 -6.46 31.11 17.02
CA VAL A 624 -5.58 31.59 18.10
C VAL A 624 -6.35 32.38 19.16
N VAL A 625 -7.38 33.13 18.75
CA VAL A 625 -8.23 33.90 19.67
C VAL A 625 -9.26 32.99 20.34
N GLU A 626 -9.83 32.03 19.58
CA GLU A 626 -10.84 31.09 20.07
C GLU A 626 -10.29 30.11 21.11
N LEU A 627 -9.06 29.62 20.91
CA LEU A 627 -8.37 28.69 21.81
C LEU A 627 -7.41 29.38 22.77
N ALA A 628 -7.58 30.68 23.02
CA ALA A 628 -6.63 31.46 23.80
C ALA A 628 -6.32 30.87 25.18
N ARG A 629 -7.34 30.33 25.86
CA ARG A 629 -7.19 29.68 27.17
C ARG A 629 -6.31 28.43 27.07
N ASP A 630 -6.63 27.53 26.16
CA ASP A 630 -5.95 26.24 26.03
C ASP A 630 -4.50 26.42 25.54
N LEU A 631 -4.27 27.42 24.67
CA LEU A 631 -2.92 27.78 24.23
C LEU A 631 -2.08 28.35 25.39
N LEU A 632 -2.67 29.17 26.26
CA LEU A 632 -1.98 29.67 27.46
C LEU A 632 -1.69 28.54 28.46
N GLU A 633 -2.62 27.61 28.65
CA GLU A 633 -2.43 26.43 29.50
C GLU A 633 -1.31 25.53 28.97
N PHE A 634 -1.29 25.30 27.65
CA PHE A 634 -0.22 24.56 26.99
C PHE A 634 1.15 25.24 27.16
N LEU A 635 1.24 26.55 26.97
CA LEU A 635 2.49 27.31 27.14
C LEU A 635 2.95 27.39 28.61
N GLY A 636 2.02 27.30 29.57
CA GLY A 636 2.31 27.27 31.00
C GLY A 636 2.76 25.90 31.53
N SER A 637 2.63 24.83 30.75
CA SER A 637 3.09 23.48 31.08
C SER A 637 4.61 23.35 30.84
N VAL A 638 5.39 23.66 31.86
CA VAL A 638 6.86 23.79 31.82
C VAL A 638 7.61 22.47 31.62
N SER A 639 7.07 21.35 32.11
CA SER A 639 7.86 20.15 32.47
C SER A 639 8.51 19.38 31.30
N SER A 640 8.31 19.79 30.04
CA SER A 640 8.79 19.06 28.86
C SER A 640 8.99 19.92 27.60
N ILE A 641 9.44 21.17 27.75
CA ILE A 641 9.70 22.08 26.60
C ILE A 641 10.72 21.47 25.61
N HIS A 642 11.67 20.67 26.10
CA HIS A 642 12.73 20.06 25.30
C HIS A 642 12.22 19.01 24.31
N SER A 643 11.35 18.09 24.76
CA SER A 643 10.78 17.09 23.85
C SER A 643 9.80 17.73 22.86
N ARG A 644 9.16 18.85 23.24
CA ARG A 644 8.10 19.52 22.47
C ARG A 644 8.56 20.78 21.73
N ALA A 645 9.86 20.96 21.55
CA ALA A 645 10.42 22.21 21.02
C ALA A 645 9.77 22.65 19.70
N SER A 646 9.46 21.71 18.79
CA SER A 646 8.80 22.00 17.52
C SER A 646 7.35 22.50 17.69
N MET A 647 6.59 21.88 18.59
CA MET A 647 5.19 22.25 18.86
C MET A 647 5.12 23.61 19.56
N VAL A 648 5.93 23.82 20.60
CA VAL A 648 6.05 25.11 21.29
C VAL A 648 6.44 26.22 20.32
N THR A 649 7.45 25.98 19.48
CA THR A 649 7.87 26.96 18.45
C THR A 649 6.71 27.33 17.52
N SER A 650 5.91 26.35 17.11
CA SER A 650 4.79 26.57 16.21
C SER A 650 3.64 27.33 16.87
N VAL A 651 3.32 27.02 18.13
CA VAL A 651 2.32 27.75 18.93
C VAL A 651 2.77 29.20 19.15
N VAL A 652 4.01 29.41 19.59
CA VAL A 652 4.57 30.75 19.81
C VAL A 652 4.60 31.56 18.52
N TRP A 653 4.97 30.94 17.39
CA TRP A 653 4.94 31.59 16.09
C TRP A 653 3.52 31.96 15.68
N ALA A 654 2.55 31.06 15.83
CA ALA A 654 1.15 31.29 15.48
C ALA A 654 0.52 32.42 16.32
N VAL A 655 0.83 32.48 17.61
CA VAL A 655 0.44 33.61 18.48
C VAL A 655 1.02 34.91 17.93
N GLY A 656 2.32 34.93 17.62
CA GLY A 656 2.97 36.10 17.04
C GLY A 656 2.37 36.52 15.71
N GLU A 657 1.92 35.59 14.88
CA GLU A 657 1.35 35.90 13.57
C GLU A 657 -0.12 36.34 13.64
N TYR A 658 -0.97 35.56 14.33
CA TYR A 658 -2.42 35.68 14.19
C TYR A 658 -3.12 36.36 15.38
N LEU A 659 -2.45 36.58 16.53
CA LEU A 659 -3.04 37.33 17.65
C LEU A 659 -3.07 38.84 17.36
N SER A 660 -4.02 39.25 16.52
CA SER A 660 -4.18 40.63 16.05
C SER A 660 -5.65 40.93 15.73
N VAL A 661 -6.05 42.19 15.95
CA VAL A 661 -7.38 42.72 15.55
C VAL A 661 -7.62 42.60 14.05
N THR A 662 -6.55 42.61 13.24
CA THR A 662 -6.61 42.42 11.79
C THR A 662 -6.99 40.99 11.39
N CYS A 663 -6.67 40.01 12.23
CA CYS A 663 -6.96 38.60 11.98
C CYS A 663 -8.30 38.17 12.59
N ASP A 664 -8.63 38.69 13.78
CA ASP A 664 -9.94 38.50 14.41
C ASP A 664 -10.33 39.75 15.22
N ARG A 665 -11.51 40.29 14.93
CA ARG A 665 -12.05 41.50 15.58
C ARG A 665 -12.31 41.32 17.09
N ARG A 666 -12.42 40.08 17.57
CA ARG A 666 -12.60 39.78 19.00
C ARG A 666 -11.29 39.86 19.80
N CYS A 667 -10.14 40.01 19.14
CA CYS A 667 -8.85 40.15 19.81
C CYS A 667 -8.83 41.42 20.67
N THR A 668 -8.55 41.28 21.97
CA THR A 668 -8.46 42.42 22.90
C THR A 668 -7.02 42.68 23.34
N VAL A 669 -6.74 43.91 23.78
CA VAL A 669 -5.43 44.28 24.35
C VAL A 669 -5.13 43.45 25.60
N GLU A 670 -6.14 43.13 26.41
CA GLU A 670 -5.99 42.24 27.57
C GLU A 670 -5.49 40.84 27.19
N GLN A 671 -6.00 40.27 26.09
CA GLN A 671 -5.52 38.97 25.61
C GLN A 671 -4.06 39.06 25.15
N ILE A 672 -3.69 40.12 24.43
CA ILE A 672 -2.30 40.37 24.01
C ILE A 672 -1.38 40.44 25.24
N ASN A 673 -1.77 41.17 26.28
CA ASN A 673 -0.98 41.28 27.51
C ASN A 673 -0.85 39.94 28.24
N LYS A 674 -1.91 39.12 28.31
CA LYS A 674 -1.85 37.77 28.92
C LYS A 674 -0.87 36.84 28.20
N PHE A 675 -0.93 36.81 26.86
CA PHE A 675 0.03 36.04 26.07
C PHE A 675 1.46 36.58 26.22
N PHE A 676 1.63 37.90 26.27
CA PHE A 676 2.92 38.50 26.48
C PHE A 676 3.56 38.05 27.80
N GLU A 677 2.81 38.10 28.91
CA GLU A 677 3.29 37.70 30.23
C GLU A 677 3.66 36.21 30.28
N ALA A 678 2.82 35.34 29.70
CA ALA A 678 3.11 33.90 29.63
C ALA A 678 4.38 33.61 28.81
N LEU A 679 4.55 34.26 27.65
CA LEU A 679 5.71 34.09 26.79
C LEU A 679 6.99 34.69 27.38
N GLU A 680 6.88 35.78 28.15
CA GLU A 680 8.00 36.35 28.88
C GLU A 680 8.47 35.40 29.99
N ALA A 681 7.54 34.83 30.77
CA ALA A 681 7.85 33.83 31.77
C ALA A 681 8.55 32.61 31.14
N LEU A 682 8.00 32.09 30.04
CA LEU A 682 8.58 30.98 29.29
C LEU A 682 9.99 31.29 28.77
N LEU A 683 10.21 32.49 28.23
CA LEU A 683 11.54 32.92 27.77
C LEU A 683 12.55 32.93 28.92
N PHE A 684 12.18 33.45 30.09
CA PHE A 684 13.07 33.45 31.26
C PHE A 684 13.39 32.05 31.75
N GLU A 685 12.39 31.18 31.81
CA GLU A 685 12.58 29.81 32.25
C GLU A 685 13.54 29.01 31.36
N VAL A 686 13.35 29.10 30.05
CA VAL A 686 14.18 28.43 29.05
C VAL A 686 15.62 28.96 29.04
N THR A 687 15.82 30.23 29.41
CA THR A 687 17.14 30.87 29.36
C THR A 687 17.87 30.88 30.70
N GLN A 688 17.16 30.70 31.83
CA GLN A 688 17.73 30.65 33.18
C GLN A 688 17.85 29.24 33.77
N SER A 689 17.36 28.20 33.09
CA SER A 689 17.51 26.81 33.53
C SER A 689 18.98 26.43 33.74
N ARG A 690 19.36 26.06 34.97
CA ARG A 690 20.76 25.74 35.33
C ARG A 690 21.26 24.47 34.62
N PRO A 691 22.55 24.38 34.23
CA PRO A 691 23.07 23.37 33.31
C PRO A 691 23.38 22.00 33.94
N THR A 692 22.92 21.70 35.15
CA THR A 692 23.50 20.58 35.90
C THR A 692 23.04 19.18 35.45
N THR A 693 21.95 19.04 34.68
CA THR A 693 21.46 17.71 34.22
C THR A 693 20.59 17.67 32.95
N LEU A 694 20.16 18.80 32.35
CA LEU A 694 19.26 18.83 31.17
C LEU A 694 19.95 19.41 29.93
N PRO A 695 19.72 18.86 28.71
CA PRO A 695 20.22 19.45 27.47
C PRO A 695 19.60 20.84 27.25
N ARG A 696 20.40 21.79 26.75
CA ARG A 696 20.02 23.19 26.52
C ARG A 696 18.90 23.28 25.46
N CYS A 697 17.94 24.19 25.65
CA CYS A 697 16.86 24.41 24.69
C CYS A 697 17.39 24.90 23.31
N PRO A 698 16.80 24.46 22.18
CA PRO A 698 17.29 24.88 20.86
C PRO A 698 17.22 26.41 20.66
N PRO A 699 18.24 27.04 20.05
CA PRO A 699 18.29 28.50 19.86
C PRO A 699 17.12 29.03 19.03
N GLN A 700 16.55 28.19 18.16
CA GLN A 700 15.37 28.48 17.35
C GLN A 700 14.16 28.87 18.23
N VAL A 701 13.91 28.13 19.32
CA VAL A 701 12.80 28.41 20.25
C VAL A 701 12.94 29.81 20.83
N VAL A 702 14.15 30.15 21.29
CA VAL A 702 14.47 31.46 21.88
C VAL A 702 14.30 32.58 20.86
N THR A 703 14.79 32.40 19.63
CA THR A 703 14.65 33.43 18.57
C THR A 703 13.20 33.68 18.17
N VAL A 704 12.37 32.63 18.16
CA VAL A 704 10.93 32.74 17.88
C VAL A 704 10.21 33.43 19.03
N LEU A 705 10.51 33.09 20.29
CA LEU A 705 9.98 33.79 21.47
C LEU A 705 10.30 35.29 21.45
N MET A 706 11.56 35.66 21.22
CA MET A 706 11.97 37.07 21.12
C MET A 706 11.22 37.79 19.99
N THR A 707 11.09 37.14 18.83
CA THR A 707 10.37 37.71 17.68
C THR A 707 8.89 37.89 18.01
N THR A 708 8.24 36.89 18.60
CA THR A 708 6.82 36.95 18.98
C THR A 708 6.56 38.03 20.03
N LEU A 709 7.36 38.12 21.09
CA LEU A 709 7.24 39.19 22.09
C LEU A 709 7.36 40.58 21.46
N THR A 710 8.28 40.74 20.50
CA THR A 710 8.44 42.00 19.76
C THR A 710 7.22 42.30 18.89
N LYS A 711 6.66 41.31 18.19
CA LYS A 711 5.42 41.46 17.41
C LYS A 711 4.25 41.89 18.31
N LEU A 712 4.07 41.26 19.47
CA LEU A 712 3.02 41.62 20.43
C LEU A 712 3.18 43.04 20.96
N ALA A 713 4.41 43.45 21.30
CA ALA A 713 4.69 44.82 21.74
C ALA A 713 4.49 45.87 20.64
N SER A 714 4.68 45.52 19.37
CA SER A 714 4.34 46.42 18.27
C SER A 714 2.82 46.65 18.12
N ARG A 715 2.01 45.72 18.64
CA ARG A 715 0.52 45.79 18.66
C ARG A 715 -0.03 46.45 19.93
N SER A 716 0.75 46.45 21.01
CA SER A 716 0.44 47.08 22.30
C SER A 716 1.65 47.87 22.80
N GLN A 717 1.67 49.18 22.51
CA GLN A 717 2.85 50.03 22.67
C GLN A 717 3.36 50.12 24.13
N ASP A 718 2.48 49.90 25.10
CA ASP A 718 2.81 49.88 26.54
C ASP A 718 3.84 48.78 26.90
N LEU A 719 3.96 47.74 26.06
CA LEU A 719 4.88 46.62 26.27
C LEU A 719 6.30 46.87 25.71
N ILE A 720 6.50 47.90 24.89
CA ILE A 720 7.78 48.18 24.20
C ILE A 720 8.96 48.33 25.17
N PRO A 721 8.86 49.08 26.30
CA PRO A 721 9.96 49.20 27.25
C PRO A 721 10.36 47.85 27.86
N ARG A 722 9.37 47.00 28.15
CA ARG A 722 9.55 45.68 28.76
C ARG A 722 10.28 44.73 27.80
N VAL A 723 9.87 44.67 26.52
CA VAL A 723 10.59 43.88 25.50
C VAL A 723 12.01 44.39 25.26
N SER A 724 12.22 45.70 25.22
CA SER A 724 13.55 46.27 24.98
C SER A 724 14.56 45.86 26.07
N LEU A 725 14.10 45.78 27.33
CA LEU A 725 14.89 45.26 28.44
C LEU A 725 15.19 43.75 28.26
N LEU A 726 14.18 42.95 27.88
CA LEU A 726 14.35 41.52 27.63
C LEU A 726 15.40 41.25 26.55
N LEU A 727 15.27 41.90 25.38
CA LEU A 727 16.20 41.74 24.26
C LEU A 727 17.63 42.17 24.64
N SER A 728 17.76 43.23 25.45
CA SER A 728 19.06 43.67 25.97
C SER A 728 19.71 42.61 26.87
N LYS A 729 18.93 41.99 27.77
CA LYS A 729 19.39 40.87 28.61
C LYS A 729 19.77 39.65 27.78
N MET A 730 19.00 39.31 26.75
CA MET A 730 19.30 38.18 25.86
C MET A 730 20.59 38.42 25.07
N ARG A 731 20.81 39.65 24.61
CA ARG A 731 22.04 40.06 23.91
C ARG A 731 23.28 39.92 24.81
N THR A 732 23.18 40.24 26.10
CA THR A 732 24.31 40.12 27.05
C THR A 732 24.52 38.69 27.54
N LEU A 733 23.45 37.90 27.71
CA LEU A 733 23.53 36.48 28.04
C LEU A 733 24.30 35.68 26.99
N ALA A 734 24.13 36.02 25.71
CA ALA A 734 24.88 35.43 24.60
C ALA A 734 26.37 35.84 24.53
N GLN A 735 26.81 36.80 25.36
CA GLN A 735 28.21 37.29 25.40
C GLN A 735 29.05 36.67 26.53
N SER A 736 28.44 35.88 27.44
CA SER A 736 29.14 35.38 28.63
C SER A 736 30.14 34.25 28.29
N PRO A 737 31.44 34.40 28.63
CA PRO A 737 32.51 33.46 28.26
C PRO A 737 32.51 32.13 29.04
N ALA A 738 31.55 31.90 29.95
CA ALA A 738 31.52 30.71 30.83
C ALA A 738 30.78 29.48 30.23
N SER A 739 30.38 29.51 28.95
CA SER A 739 29.62 28.42 28.31
C SER A 739 30.29 27.84 27.05
N SER A 740 31.62 27.92 26.96
CA SER A 740 32.41 27.36 25.87
C SER A 740 32.48 25.82 25.94
N CYS A 741 31.46 25.15 25.41
CA CYS A 741 31.58 23.79 24.88
C CYS A 741 31.36 23.87 23.36
N SER A 742 32.25 23.24 22.60
CA SER A 742 32.58 23.50 21.19
C SER A 742 31.50 23.22 20.12
N GLN A 743 30.22 23.17 20.48
CA GLN A 743 29.09 22.92 19.54
C GLN A 743 27.99 24.01 19.56
N ASP A 744 28.06 25.03 20.43
CA ASP A 744 26.93 25.93 20.74
C ASP A 744 27.17 27.43 20.37
N GLU A 745 28.31 27.78 19.75
CA GLU A 745 28.64 29.18 19.38
C GLU A 745 27.69 29.74 18.31
N GLU A 746 27.32 28.94 17.31
CA GLU A 746 26.43 29.35 16.22
C GLU A 746 25.02 29.69 16.74
N GLY A 747 24.54 28.93 17.73
CA GLY A 747 23.24 29.18 18.38
C GLY A 747 23.22 30.47 19.20
N ALA A 748 24.27 30.72 19.98
CA ALA A 748 24.42 31.96 20.75
C ALA A 748 24.52 33.19 19.84
N GLU A 749 25.25 33.06 18.72
CA GLU A 749 25.40 34.10 17.71
C GLU A 749 24.08 34.41 16.99
N ALA A 750 23.28 33.39 16.67
CA ALA A 750 21.94 33.58 16.10
C ALA A 750 21.00 34.34 17.05
N ILE A 751 21.02 34.00 18.35
CA ILE A 751 20.25 34.72 19.38
C ILE A 751 20.72 36.17 19.49
N ARG A 752 22.04 36.41 19.53
CA ARG A 752 22.63 37.75 19.63
C ARG A 752 22.27 38.64 18.44
N THR A 753 22.43 38.10 17.24
CA THR A 753 22.11 38.80 15.99
C THR A 753 20.63 39.16 15.97
N ARG A 754 19.76 38.19 16.25
CA ARG A 754 18.32 38.41 16.27
C ARG A 754 17.88 39.43 17.32
N ALA A 755 18.43 39.36 18.54
CA ALA A 755 18.13 40.33 19.59
C ALA A 755 18.54 41.76 19.18
N THR A 756 19.67 41.91 18.48
CA THR A 756 20.17 43.20 18.00
C THR A 756 19.28 43.79 16.90
N GLU A 757 18.85 42.96 15.95
CA GLU A 757 17.90 43.34 14.89
C GLU A 757 16.58 43.85 15.48
N LEU A 758 15.98 43.07 16.38
CA LEU A 758 14.69 43.40 17.01
C LEU A 758 14.79 44.68 17.85
N LEU A 759 15.87 44.86 18.60
CA LEU A 759 16.11 46.08 19.39
C LEU A 759 16.24 47.32 18.49
N ASN A 760 16.89 47.18 17.34
CA ASN A 760 17.02 48.28 16.38
C ASN A 760 15.69 48.62 15.72
N LEU A 761 14.83 47.64 15.41
CA LEU A 761 13.48 47.88 14.89
C LEU A 761 12.61 48.63 15.91
N LEU A 762 12.65 48.24 17.20
CA LEU A 762 11.86 48.88 18.25
C LEU A 762 12.23 50.34 18.52
N LYS A 763 13.40 50.82 18.10
CA LYS A 763 13.75 52.25 18.13
C LYS A 763 12.83 53.11 17.25
N MET A 764 12.17 52.50 16.27
CA MET A 764 11.20 53.15 15.39
C MET A 764 9.85 52.42 15.46
N PRO A 765 9.02 52.65 16.50
CA PRO A 765 7.81 51.87 16.75
C PRO A 765 6.81 51.83 15.59
N SER A 766 6.64 52.94 14.86
CA SER A 766 5.79 53.02 13.67
C SER A 766 6.28 52.13 12.53
N VAL A 767 7.60 52.10 12.31
CA VAL A 767 8.24 51.22 11.33
C VAL A 767 8.14 49.75 11.77
N ALA A 768 8.38 49.47 13.06
CA ALA A 768 8.24 48.14 13.62
C ALA A 768 6.81 47.60 13.45
N GLN A 769 5.78 48.40 13.74
CA GLN A 769 4.39 48.02 13.54
C GLN A 769 4.08 47.70 12.07
N PHE A 770 4.60 48.50 11.13
CA PHE A 770 4.45 48.25 9.69
C PHE A 770 5.16 46.97 9.23
N VAL A 771 6.38 46.71 9.73
CA VAL A 771 7.17 45.51 9.40
C VAL A 771 6.55 44.24 9.98
N PHE A 772 6.02 44.30 11.21
CA PHE A 772 5.46 43.14 11.90
C PHE A 772 3.96 42.91 11.64
N THR A 773 3.26 43.91 11.11
CA THR A 773 1.83 43.85 10.79
C THR A 773 1.55 44.45 9.41
N PRO A 774 2.14 43.90 8.33
CA PRO A 774 1.93 44.42 6.98
C PRO A 774 0.45 44.30 6.58
N SER A 775 -0.07 45.28 5.83
CA SER A 775 -1.44 45.22 5.31
C SER A 775 -1.59 44.12 4.26
N MET A 776 -2.80 43.58 4.10
CA MET A 776 -3.12 42.54 3.09
C MET A 776 -2.72 42.91 1.66
N GLU A 777 -2.71 44.21 1.34
CA GLU A 777 -2.30 44.74 0.02
C GLU A 777 -0.78 44.64 -0.20
N VAL A 778 0.01 44.85 0.86
CA VAL A 778 1.48 44.75 0.86
C VAL A 778 1.94 43.29 0.83
N CYS A 779 1.18 42.38 1.46
CA CYS A 779 1.43 40.94 1.42
C CYS A 779 1.15 40.27 0.05
N SER A 780 0.64 41.02 -0.94
CA SER A 780 0.45 40.50 -2.30
C SER A 780 1.81 40.25 -2.98
N PRO A 781 1.97 39.14 -3.73
CA PRO A 781 3.25 38.79 -4.34
C PRO A 781 3.77 39.81 -5.37
N ARG A 782 2.95 40.82 -5.75
CA ARG A 782 3.41 41.93 -6.61
C ARG A 782 4.52 42.75 -5.97
N TYR A 783 4.51 42.93 -4.64
CA TYR A 783 5.54 43.70 -3.93
C TYR A 783 6.78 42.87 -3.56
N HIS A 784 6.68 41.53 -3.62
CA HIS A 784 7.77 40.61 -3.26
C HIS A 784 8.41 39.86 -4.45
N ARG A 785 7.77 39.83 -5.64
CA ARG A 785 8.30 39.19 -6.85
C ARG A 785 9.01 40.12 -7.82
N ASP A 786 9.01 41.42 -7.60
CA ASP A 786 9.75 42.30 -8.50
C ASP A 786 11.25 42.19 -8.18
N VAL A 787 11.92 41.41 -9.03
CA VAL A 787 13.39 41.27 -9.15
C VAL A 787 14.06 42.65 -9.34
N ASN A 788 13.27 43.70 -9.56
CA ASN A 788 13.69 45.09 -9.65
C ASN A 788 13.49 45.91 -8.36
N THR A 789 13.50 45.31 -7.16
CA THR A 789 13.59 46.05 -5.89
C THR A 789 14.99 46.66 -5.70
N ALA A 790 15.28 47.63 -6.56
CA ALA A 790 16.36 48.57 -6.52
C ALA A 790 16.21 49.56 -5.35
N LEU A 791 15.20 49.47 -4.46
CA LEU A 791 15.03 50.47 -3.40
C LEU A 791 16.14 50.41 -2.34
N PRO A 792 16.57 49.25 -1.79
CA PRO A 792 17.69 49.22 -0.85
C PRO A 792 19.03 49.55 -1.50
N LEU A 793 19.21 49.21 -2.78
CA LEU A 793 20.42 49.51 -3.56
C LEU A 793 20.45 50.98 -4.03
N ALA A 794 19.31 51.57 -4.40
CA ALA A 794 19.15 52.97 -4.76
C ALA A 794 19.19 53.85 -3.53
N LEU A 795 18.62 53.45 -2.40
CA LEU A 795 18.84 54.12 -1.12
C LEU A 795 20.32 54.07 -0.77
N ARG A 796 21.00 52.91 -0.84
CA ARG A 796 22.47 52.84 -0.68
C ARG A 796 23.24 53.73 -1.67
N MET A 797 22.79 53.84 -2.90
CA MET A 797 23.43 54.68 -3.93
C MET A 797 23.22 56.16 -3.64
N VAL A 798 22.00 56.55 -3.24
CA VAL A 798 21.63 57.91 -2.83
C VAL A 798 22.35 58.30 -1.55
N THR A 799 22.46 57.41 -0.56
CA THR A 799 23.25 57.69 0.66
C THR A 799 24.73 57.88 0.30
N ARG A 800 25.30 57.05 -0.58
CA ARG A 800 26.69 57.21 -1.07
C ARG A 800 26.91 58.46 -1.92
N LEU A 801 25.89 58.93 -2.64
CA LEU A 801 25.93 60.17 -3.41
C LEU A 801 25.82 61.40 -2.50
N MET A 802 24.93 61.38 -1.51
CA MET A 802 24.80 62.43 -0.50
C MET A 802 26.02 62.53 0.43
N GLU A 803 26.63 61.40 0.80
CA GLU A 803 27.88 61.39 1.58
C GLU A 803 29.08 61.91 0.77
N LYS A 804 29.06 61.82 -0.56
CA LYS A 804 30.08 62.42 -1.45
C LYS A 804 29.92 63.93 -1.64
N GLU A 805 28.70 64.46 -1.50
CA GLU A 805 28.46 65.91 -1.57
C GLU A 805 28.90 66.66 -0.30
N ALA A 806 29.01 65.96 0.84
CA ALA A 806 29.55 66.56 2.08
C ALA A 806 31.08 66.76 2.05
N GLY A 807 31.78 66.28 1.01
CA GLY A 807 33.24 66.35 0.89
C GLY A 807 33.77 67.38 -0.12
N LEU A 808 32.91 68.18 -0.77
CA LEU A 808 33.31 69.14 -1.82
C LEU A 808 32.66 70.51 -1.61
N LEU A 809 33.19 71.27 -0.65
CA LEU A 809 33.25 72.73 -0.72
C LEU A 809 34.73 73.13 -0.85
N PRO A 810 35.12 73.92 -1.85
CA PRO A 810 36.27 74.80 -1.76
C PRO A 810 35.81 76.15 -1.16
N GLY A 811 36.34 76.52 0.01
CA GLY A 811 36.06 77.80 0.68
C GLY A 811 35.59 77.63 2.10
#